data_AF-A0AAJ8VZQ0-F1
#
_entry.id   AF-A0AAJ8VZQ0-F1
#
_cell.length_a   1.000
_cell.length_b   1.000
_cell.length_c   1.000
_cell.angle_alpha   90.00
_cell.angle_beta   90.00
_cell.angle_gamma   90.00
#
_symmetry.space_group_name_H-M   'P 1'
#
loop_
_entity.id
_entity.type
_entity.pdbx_description
1 polymer ?
#
loop_
_entity_poly.entity_id
_entity_poly.type
_entity_poly.pdbx_seq_one_letter_code
_entity_poly.pdbx_strand_id
1 'polypeptide(L)'
;MTTLSPLSSELDFKIASTTTSLNDYADSLERELEKNPNDIDIWNRLFDAIDHTIADNVSQEDSFKSTLSDEVQTKIYNTYKTLLLRFPYLDEIWKKWSVVEFKLKGLDASVDILRMAVESFPYSVSLWVDYLTALKSIPGTNPEQFRSIYREALRYNEFHFSSHPIWDKAIEFETESEPNSKRLLSLYLKVIKIPLYQYAQYYSQFTEINKNFDIHELMGKEILIGYVEKFGKSKVEDLSLIEKHQIIDDFFATVFASTQAKVSSNWEYEQQLLHQEFSFDRKEIEEERNVWLEYTNREIASYDACKDKNQYDLICNLFERALIPNCFDEELWLKYIKFIEESSLAEEEKREIEKEIYLRANGKFIPLNQCMMRKLYAYFLLKKGEIDSAIEYLFDWMKSLSGTSKQYFKSPYLEMTREILQIWKKLLSQGKFQEALEFVIENYFGKPQEKRVKSEANKESRDRKLYQLSDTLLHSFARFLNDDSIPIVIEYCFDIYVRQRESTKIRNFFNKHHKETSLLRSLSFWKFMFEYEGVIENNLSNLKSIEYLIRIESQLPKSAIDMFVDWYYDIASANISELLVINKGRSDDSMILKELQLSNSVFYNASTRKRMARSNYRVLDSPRYEEDPEQRYLDLCSKQAGHPAVFVDANPEITNSFLNGGKQIDLTKNTTPVPPLPTFKGVEKVQALAKRKSHKPRTSRS
;
A
#
# COMPACT_ATOMS: atom_id res chain seq x y z
N MET A 1 34.28 -0.64 -3.86
CA MET A 1 34.91 -1.34 -5.01
C MET A 1 35.03 -2.81 -4.68
N THR A 2 34.02 -3.58 -5.05
CA THR A 2 34.06 -5.04 -5.00
C THR A 2 33.38 -5.49 -6.29
N THR A 3 34.21 -5.95 -7.21
CA THR A 3 33.86 -6.50 -8.50
C THR A 3 32.92 -7.69 -8.32
N LEU A 4 31.66 -7.56 -8.74
CA LEU A 4 30.77 -8.71 -8.90
C LEU A 4 31.22 -9.49 -10.13
N SER A 5 31.66 -10.72 -9.87
CA SER A 5 32.04 -11.74 -10.85
C SER A 5 30.87 -12.09 -11.81
N PRO A 6 31.16 -12.42 -13.08
CA PRO A 6 30.15 -12.82 -14.04
C PRO A 6 29.66 -14.24 -13.71
N LEU A 7 28.35 -14.45 -13.63
CA LEU A 7 27.77 -15.77 -13.40
C LEU A 7 27.18 -16.35 -14.69
N SER A 8 27.79 -17.47 -15.08
CA SER A 8 27.38 -18.53 -16.01
C SER A 8 27.11 -18.19 -17.48
N SER A 9 28.14 -18.40 -18.29
CA SER A 9 28.21 -18.51 -19.75
C SER A 9 27.33 -19.60 -20.39
N GLU A 10 26.30 -20.09 -19.70
CA GLU A 10 25.33 -21.07 -20.23
C GLU A 10 24.00 -20.43 -20.66
N LEU A 11 23.72 -19.16 -20.29
CA LEU A 11 22.58 -18.39 -20.82
C LEU A 11 22.89 -17.66 -22.13
N ASP A 12 24.16 -17.40 -22.43
CA ASP A 12 24.59 -16.69 -23.65
C ASP A 12 24.34 -17.49 -24.94
N PHE A 13 24.13 -18.81 -24.83
CA PHE A 13 23.95 -19.69 -25.98
C PHE A 13 22.51 -19.75 -26.54
N LYS A 14 21.54 -19.07 -25.92
CA LYS A 14 20.16 -18.98 -26.45
C LYS A 14 19.86 -17.70 -27.22
N ILE A 15 20.75 -16.72 -27.20
CA ILE A 15 20.57 -15.44 -27.90
C ILE A 15 20.94 -15.56 -29.39
N ALA A 16 21.72 -16.58 -29.77
CA ALA A 16 22.27 -16.70 -31.13
C ALA A 16 21.43 -17.49 -32.14
N SER A 17 20.24 -18.01 -31.82
CA SER A 17 19.52 -18.93 -32.73
C SER A 17 18.07 -18.61 -33.05
N THR A 18 17.61 -17.37 -32.84
CA THR A 18 16.25 -16.99 -33.28
C THR A 18 16.27 -15.62 -33.95
N THR A 19 16.64 -15.59 -35.23
CA THR A 19 16.47 -14.45 -36.15
C THR A 19 14.99 -14.26 -36.55
N THR A 20 14.09 -14.32 -35.57
CA THR A 20 12.66 -14.08 -35.75
C THR A 20 12.19 -13.21 -34.60
N SER A 21 12.20 -11.89 -34.84
CA SER A 21 11.46 -10.84 -34.15
C SER A 21 11.86 -10.50 -32.69
N LEU A 22 12.85 -9.62 -32.51
CA LEU A 22 13.11 -8.91 -31.24
C LEU A 22 11.87 -8.15 -30.71
N ASN A 23 10.96 -7.73 -31.61
CA ASN A 23 9.68 -7.12 -31.24
C ASN A 23 8.77 -8.09 -30.47
N ASP A 24 8.71 -9.36 -30.84
CA ASP A 24 7.87 -10.35 -30.14
C ASP A 24 8.37 -10.64 -28.71
N TYR A 25 9.69 -10.55 -28.48
CA TYR A 25 10.28 -10.71 -27.15
C TYR A 25 9.97 -9.49 -26.25
N ALA A 26 10.18 -8.27 -26.75
CA ALA A 26 9.81 -7.05 -26.04
C ALA A 26 8.29 -6.99 -25.74
N ASP A 27 7.44 -7.37 -26.71
CA ASP A 27 5.98 -7.45 -26.54
C ASP A 27 5.56 -8.54 -25.53
N SER A 28 6.36 -9.58 -25.36
CA SER A 28 6.11 -10.61 -24.34
C SER A 28 6.44 -10.11 -22.93
N LEU A 29 7.55 -9.38 -22.78
CA LEU A 29 7.95 -8.75 -21.52
C LEU A 29 6.95 -7.66 -21.10
N GLU A 30 6.45 -6.86 -22.05
CA GLU A 30 5.40 -5.86 -21.78
C GLU A 30 4.10 -6.50 -21.27
N ARG A 31 3.71 -7.66 -21.84
CA ARG A 31 2.54 -8.42 -21.36
C ARG A 31 2.75 -9.03 -19.97
N GLU A 32 3.99 -9.32 -19.59
CA GLU A 32 4.33 -9.76 -18.24
C GLU A 32 4.35 -8.57 -17.26
N LEU A 33 4.81 -7.39 -17.69
CA LEU A 33 4.74 -6.15 -16.94
C LEU A 33 3.30 -5.68 -16.70
N GLU A 34 2.38 -5.89 -17.63
CA GLU A 34 0.95 -5.61 -17.41
C GLU A 34 0.36 -6.43 -16.25
N LYS A 35 0.93 -7.61 -15.96
CA LYS A 35 0.49 -8.47 -14.86
C LYS A 35 1.24 -8.15 -13.58
N ASN A 36 2.55 -7.88 -13.67
CA ASN A 36 3.42 -7.57 -12.54
C ASN A 36 4.19 -6.27 -12.81
N PRO A 37 3.55 -5.08 -12.66
CA PRO A 37 4.18 -3.80 -13.00
C PRO A 37 5.38 -3.42 -12.10
N ASN A 38 5.48 -4.08 -10.94
CA ASN A 38 6.49 -3.78 -9.93
C ASN A 38 7.72 -4.70 -10.01
N ASP A 39 7.83 -5.56 -11.02
CA ASP A 39 8.97 -6.47 -11.18
C ASP A 39 10.06 -5.83 -12.06
N ILE A 40 11.18 -5.49 -11.43
CA ILE A 40 12.26 -4.69 -12.03
C ILE A 40 13.21 -5.54 -12.83
N ASP A 41 13.31 -6.83 -12.56
CA ASP A 41 14.11 -7.72 -13.38
C ASP A 41 13.52 -7.80 -14.80
N ILE A 42 12.18 -7.73 -14.90
CA ILE A 42 11.48 -7.65 -16.19
C ILE A 42 11.73 -6.30 -16.86
N TRP A 43 11.72 -5.20 -16.10
CA TRP A 43 12.06 -3.86 -16.63
C TRP A 43 13.52 -3.77 -17.10
N ASN A 44 14.48 -4.28 -16.33
CA ASN A 44 15.88 -4.30 -16.69
C ASN A 44 16.10 -5.11 -17.97
N ARG A 45 15.51 -6.31 -18.08
CA ARG A 45 15.56 -7.10 -19.33
C ARG A 45 14.94 -6.38 -20.51
N LEU A 46 13.88 -5.60 -20.29
CA LEU A 46 13.26 -4.79 -21.33
C LEU A 46 14.18 -3.64 -21.77
N PHE A 47 14.86 -2.97 -20.83
CA PHE A 47 15.85 -1.94 -21.17
C PHE A 47 17.08 -2.51 -21.84
N ASP A 48 17.59 -3.66 -21.41
CA ASP A 48 18.69 -4.35 -22.09
C ASP A 48 18.30 -4.69 -23.53
N ALA A 49 17.08 -5.18 -23.74
CA ALA A 49 16.55 -5.42 -25.08
C ALA A 49 16.45 -4.12 -25.90
N ILE A 50 15.98 -3.02 -25.30
CA ILE A 50 15.93 -1.70 -25.96
C ILE A 50 17.34 -1.22 -26.32
N ASP A 51 18.31 -1.31 -25.40
CA ASP A 51 19.68 -0.88 -25.62
C ASP A 51 20.35 -1.70 -26.73
N HIS A 52 20.09 -3.02 -26.79
CA HIS A 52 20.51 -3.87 -27.90
C HIS A 52 19.88 -3.43 -29.23
N THR A 53 18.58 -3.10 -29.25
CA THR A 53 17.94 -2.59 -30.48
C THR A 53 18.50 -1.24 -30.92
N ILE A 54 18.93 -0.37 -29.99
CA ILE A 54 19.57 0.90 -30.32
C ILE A 54 20.99 0.66 -30.83
N ALA A 55 21.77 -0.20 -30.17
CA ALA A 55 23.15 -0.51 -30.57
C ALA A 55 23.23 -1.16 -31.95
N ASP A 56 22.33 -2.11 -32.27
CA ASP A 56 22.28 -2.79 -33.56
C ASP A 56 21.97 -1.81 -34.72
N ASN A 57 21.21 -0.75 -34.46
CA ASN A 57 20.83 0.24 -35.47
C ASN A 57 21.78 1.46 -35.54
N VAL A 58 22.57 1.73 -34.48
CA VAL A 58 23.50 2.87 -34.41
C VAL A 58 24.91 2.52 -34.93
N SER A 59 25.23 1.22 -35.07
CA SER A 59 26.56 0.74 -35.50
C SER A 59 26.89 0.91 -37.00
N GLN A 60 26.06 1.58 -37.79
CA GLN A 60 26.42 1.99 -39.16
C GLN A 60 26.79 3.47 -39.19
N GLU A 61 28.09 3.70 -38.97
CA GLU A 61 28.77 4.98 -39.16
C GLU A 61 28.45 5.55 -40.56
N ASP A 62 28.20 6.87 -40.61
CA ASP A 62 28.20 7.74 -41.82
C ASP A 62 26.88 8.20 -42.48
N SER A 63 25.72 8.12 -41.83
CA SER A 63 24.64 9.08 -42.16
C SER A 63 23.75 9.45 -40.99
N PHE A 64 23.93 10.68 -40.54
CA PHE A 64 23.21 11.36 -39.47
C PHE A 64 21.78 11.70 -39.93
N LYS A 65 20.87 10.70 -40.04
CA LYS A 65 19.38 10.77 -40.03
C LYS A 65 18.75 9.47 -40.61
N SER A 66 17.86 8.84 -39.84
CA SER A 66 17.03 7.63 -40.11
C SER A 66 17.79 6.30 -39.98
N THR A 67 17.34 5.30 -39.20
CA THR A 67 16.15 4.46 -39.50
C THR A 67 15.62 3.65 -38.29
N LEU A 68 15.35 4.27 -37.13
CA LEU A 68 14.35 3.69 -36.22
C LEU A 68 12.98 4.21 -36.64
N SER A 69 12.05 3.32 -36.98
CA SER A 69 10.64 3.69 -37.27
C SER A 69 10.13 4.59 -36.15
N ASP A 70 9.41 5.67 -36.49
CA ASP A 70 8.80 6.59 -35.53
C ASP A 70 7.95 5.85 -34.48
N GLU A 71 7.38 4.70 -34.88
CA GLU A 71 6.64 3.80 -33.99
C GLU A 71 7.52 3.22 -32.87
N VAL A 72 8.75 2.81 -33.19
CA VAL A 72 9.70 2.24 -32.20
C VAL A 72 10.22 3.35 -31.28
N GLN A 73 10.51 4.54 -31.82
CA GLN A 73 10.92 5.68 -30.99
C GLN A 73 9.81 6.11 -30.02
N THR A 74 8.56 6.13 -30.48
CA THR A 74 7.39 6.43 -29.64
C THR A 74 7.18 5.36 -28.59
N LYS A 75 7.43 4.09 -28.95
CA LYS A 75 7.35 2.96 -28.03
C LYS A 75 8.40 3.10 -26.92
N ILE A 76 9.67 3.32 -27.26
CA ILE A 76 10.76 3.53 -26.29
C ILE A 76 10.42 4.71 -25.35
N TYR A 77 10.01 5.84 -25.90
CA TYR A 77 9.61 7.02 -25.11
C TYR A 77 8.48 6.68 -24.12
N ASN A 78 7.44 5.97 -24.59
CA ASN A 78 6.31 5.57 -23.74
C ASN A 78 6.71 4.55 -22.67
N THR A 79 7.64 3.65 -22.96
CA THR A 79 8.16 2.67 -21.99
C THR A 79 8.90 3.37 -20.85
N TYR A 80 9.87 4.24 -21.16
CA TYR A 80 10.58 5.04 -20.15
C TYR A 80 9.62 5.92 -19.35
N LYS A 81 8.72 6.62 -20.03
CA LYS A 81 7.69 7.46 -19.39
C LYS A 81 6.80 6.66 -18.44
N THR A 82 6.34 5.48 -18.84
CA THR A 82 5.44 4.65 -18.01
C THR A 82 6.14 4.17 -16.74
N LEU A 83 7.40 3.74 -16.84
CA LEU A 83 8.18 3.37 -15.66
C LEU A 83 8.42 4.56 -14.74
N LEU A 84 8.89 5.69 -15.27
CA LEU A 84 9.31 6.83 -14.44
C LEU A 84 8.11 7.60 -13.87
N LEU A 85 6.93 7.52 -14.50
CA LEU A 85 5.68 7.96 -13.88
C LEU A 85 5.32 7.12 -12.65
N ARG A 86 5.69 5.83 -12.64
CA ARG A 86 5.47 4.90 -11.53
C ARG A 86 6.55 4.99 -10.45
N PHE A 87 7.82 5.09 -10.85
CA PHE A 87 8.99 5.14 -9.97
C PHE A 87 9.86 6.38 -10.32
N PRO A 88 9.47 7.57 -9.84
CA PRO A 88 10.12 8.82 -10.23
C PRO A 88 11.54 8.99 -9.68
N TYR A 89 11.90 8.28 -8.60
CA TYR A 89 13.19 8.41 -7.90
C TYR A 89 14.34 7.60 -8.52
N LEU A 90 14.14 6.96 -9.67
CA LEU A 90 15.18 6.23 -10.41
C LEU A 90 16.01 7.19 -11.26
N ASP A 91 16.97 7.88 -10.64
CA ASP A 91 17.80 8.89 -11.31
C ASP A 91 18.72 8.29 -12.38
N GLU A 92 19.28 7.10 -12.18
CA GLU A 92 20.06 6.41 -13.21
C GLU A 92 19.28 6.18 -14.51
N ILE A 93 17.98 5.85 -14.39
CA ILE A 93 17.13 5.59 -15.56
C ILE A 93 16.77 6.89 -16.28
N TRP A 94 16.54 7.98 -15.53
CA TRP A 94 16.40 9.31 -16.14
C TRP A 94 17.62 9.71 -16.95
N LYS A 95 18.84 9.44 -16.45
CA LYS A 95 20.09 9.70 -17.18
C LYS A 95 20.21 8.83 -18.41
N LYS A 96 19.90 7.53 -18.31
CA LYS A 96 19.86 6.62 -19.47
C LYS A 96 18.88 7.12 -20.54
N TRP A 97 17.68 7.55 -20.15
CA TRP A 97 16.67 8.07 -21.08
C TRP A 97 17.15 9.35 -21.78
N SER A 98 17.76 10.28 -21.04
CA SER A 98 18.36 11.50 -21.60
C SER A 98 19.44 11.18 -22.65
N VAL A 99 20.32 10.20 -22.38
CA VAL A 99 21.36 9.76 -23.34
C VAL A 99 20.74 9.10 -24.58
N VAL A 100 19.70 8.28 -24.41
CA VAL A 100 18.97 7.66 -25.53
C VAL A 100 18.33 8.72 -26.42
N GLU A 101 17.60 9.69 -25.84
CA GLU A 101 16.98 10.77 -26.62
C GLU A 101 18.01 11.69 -27.26
N PHE A 102 19.15 11.92 -26.62
CA PHE A 102 20.28 12.63 -27.24
C PHE A 102 20.74 11.94 -28.53
N LYS A 103 20.89 10.60 -28.51
CA LYS A 103 21.29 9.81 -29.69
C LYS A 103 20.22 9.81 -30.79
N LEU A 104 18.93 9.86 -30.43
CA LEU A 104 17.82 9.78 -31.38
C LEU A 104 17.47 11.12 -32.01
N LYS A 105 17.28 12.17 -31.20
CA LYS A 105 16.70 13.46 -31.59
C LYS A 105 17.62 14.66 -31.33
N GLY A 106 18.77 14.45 -30.69
CA GLY A 106 19.76 15.49 -30.43
C GLY A 106 19.60 16.20 -29.07
N LEU A 107 20.29 17.33 -28.93
CA LEU A 107 20.47 18.04 -27.65
C LEU A 107 19.16 18.56 -27.05
N ASP A 108 18.29 19.18 -27.86
CA ASP A 108 17.06 19.82 -27.35
C ASP A 108 16.11 18.80 -26.70
N ALA A 109 15.94 17.62 -27.31
CA ALA A 109 15.12 16.55 -26.75
C ALA A 109 15.69 16.01 -25.42
N SER A 110 17.01 15.88 -25.33
CA SER A 110 17.68 15.46 -24.10
C SER A 110 17.48 16.46 -22.96
N VAL A 111 17.56 17.76 -23.25
CA VAL A 111 17.33 18.85 -22.29
C VAL A 111 15.87 18.85 -21.82
N ASP A 112 14.92 18.56 -22.71
CA ASP A 112 13.51 18.43 -22.36
C ASP A 112 13.26 17.25 -21.41
N ILE A 113 13.93 16.10 -21.61
CA ILE A 113 13.86 14.97 -20.67
C ILE A 113 14.48 15.33 -19.32
N LEU A 114 15.63 16.00 -19.29
CA LEU A 114 16.26 16.43 -18.04
C LEU A 114 15.40 17.44 -17.28
N ARG A 115 14.71 18.35 -17.98
CA ARG A 115 13.70 19.23 -17.38
C ARG A 115 12.57 18.41 -16.74
N MET A 116 12.01 17.44 -17.46
CA MET A 116 10.97 16.55 -16.91
C MET A 116 11.46 15.73 -15.71
N ALA A 117 12.72 15.29 -15.73
CA ALA A 117 13.35 14.52 -14.67
C ALA A 117 13.41 15.34 -13.38
N VAL A 118 13.87 16.58 -13.49
CA VAL A 118 14.01 17.52 -12.38
C VAL A 118 12.65 17.96 -11.82
N GLU A 119 11.64 18.17 -12.67
CA GLU A 119 10.26 18.44 -12.22
C GLU A 119 9.65 17.25 -11.47
N SER A 120 10.00 16.02 -11.87
CA SER A 120 9.48 14.79 -11.26
C SER A 120 10.24 14.39 -9.99
N PHE A 121 11.54 14.68 -9.93
CA PHE A 121 12.45 14.39 -8.81
C PHE A 121 13.33 15.62 -8.47
N PRO A 122 12.78 16.66 -7.81
CA PRO A 122 13.50 17.91 -7.56
C PRO A 122 14.66 17.79 -6.57
N TYR A 123 14.66 16.77 -5.70
CA TYR A 123 15.67 16.57 -4.65
C TYR A 123 16.89 15.76 -5.09
N SER A 124 17.02 15.44 -6.39
CA SER A 124 18.20 14.77 -6.92
C SER A 124 19.29 15.76 -7.33
N VAL A 125 20.39 15.78 -6.58
CA VAL A 125 21.56 16.60 -6.92
C VAL A 125 22.13 16.22 -8.28
N SER A 126 22.16 14.92 -8.59
CA SER A 126 22.80 14.39 -9.80
C SER A 126 22.07 14.83 -11.08
N LEU A 127 20.74 14.78 -11.10
CA LEU A 127 19.92 15.21 -12.24
C LEU A 127 20.00 16.72 -12.49
N TRP A 128 20.05 17.53 -11.43
CA TRP A 128 20.23 18.98 -11.57
C TRP A 128 21.59 19.34 -12.19
N VAL A 129 22.65 18.62 -11.85
CA VAL A 129 23.99 18.83 -12.42
C VAL A 129 23.99 18.49 -13.91
N ASP A 130 23.40 17.36 -14.29
CA ASP A 130 23.28 16.95 -15.69
C ASP A 130 22.42 17.95 -16.49
N TYR A 131 21.35 18.48 -15.88
CA TYR A 131 20.52 19.51 -16.51
C TYR A 131 21.27 20.84 -16.71
N LEU A 132 21.96 21.33 -15.68
CA LEU A 132 22.73 22.57 -15.76
C LEU A 132 23.89 22.47 -16.76
N THR A 133 24.56 21.32 -16.83
CA THR A 133 25.63 21.08 -17.81
C THR A 133 25.09 21.03 -19.24
N ALA A 134 23.97 20.33 -19.48
CA ALA A 134 23.32 20.29 -20.78
C ALA A 134 22.86 21.69 -21.23
N LEU A 135 22.27 22.49 -20.34
CA LEU A 135 21.85 23.86 -20.65
C LEU A 135 23.01 24.80 -20.99
N LYS A 136 24.15 24.67 -20.30
CA LYS A 136 25.36 25.45 -20.60
C LYS A 136 25.93 25.10 -21.99
N SER A 137 25.70 23.88 -22.47
CA SER A 137 26.17 23.43 -23.78
C SER A 137 25.34 23.97 -24.96
N ILE A 138 24.11 24.44 -24.72
CA ILE A 138 23.24 25.02 -25.76
C ILE A 138 23.78 26.40 -26.16
N PRO A 139 24.12 26.64 -27.45
CA PRO A 139 24.58 27.94 -27.91
C PRO A 139 23.46 28.99 -27.82
N GLY A 140 23.73 30.13 -27.17
CA GLY A 140 22.79 31.26 -27.11
C GLY A 140 21.80 31.23 -25.94
N THR A 141 22.02 30.38 -24.93
CA THR A 141 21.20 30.35 -23.70
C THR A 141 21.19 31.72 -23.02
N ASN A 142 20.00 32.24 -22.71
CA ASN A 142 19.86 33.51 -22.02
C ASN A 142 20.47 33.42 -20.60
N PRO A 143 21.38 34.33 -20.20
CA PRO A 143 22.04 34.26 -18.89
C PRO A 143 21.05 34.37 -17.73
N GLU A 144 19.95 35.12 -17.89
CA GLU A 144 18.89 35.21 -16.88
C GLU A 144 18.09 33.91 -16.75
N GLN A 145 17.93 33.15 -17.84
CA GLN A 145 17.25 31.86 -17.79
C GLN A 145 18.11 30.84 -17.03
N PHE A 146 19.41 30.78 -17.32
CA PHE A 146 20.33 29.95 -16.54
C PHE A 146 20.33 30.32 -15.06
N ARG A 147 20.26 31.64 -14.74
CA ARG A 147 20.12 32.14 -13.37
C ARG A 147 18.86 31.66 -12.66
N SER A 148 17.73 31.72 -13.34
CA SER A 148 16.47 31.22 -12.78
C SER A 148 16.58 29.74 -12.42
N ILE A 149 17.20 28.95 -13.31
CA ILE A 149 17.26 27.49 -13.19
C ILE A 149 18.23 27.06 -12.08
N TYR A 150 19.44 27.63 -11.97
CA TYR A 150 20.33 27.25 -10.86
C TYR A 150 19.76 27.70 -9.51
N ARG A 151 19.01 28.81 -9.45
CA ARG A 151 18.33 29.24 -8.22
C ARG A 151 17.22 28.27 -7.82
N GLU A 152 16.52 27.72 -8.79
CA GLU A 152 15.54 26.67 -8.56
C GLU A 152 16.20 25.38 -8.05
N ALA A 153 17.33 24.98 -8.66
CA ALA A 153 18.13 23.84 -8.18
C ALA A 153 18.55 24.00 -6.71
N LEU A 154 19.04 25.19 -6.36
CA LEU A 154 19.42 25.53 -4.99
C LEU A 154 18.21 25.58 -4.05
N ARG A 155 17.05 26.06 -4.48
CA ARG A 155 15.84 26.10 -3.63
C ARG A 155 15.49 24.72 -3.07
N TYR A 156 15.67 23.64 -3.84
CA TYR A 156 15.38 22.28 -3.38
C TYR A 156 16.58 21.60 -2.71
N ASN A 157 17.81 21.88 -3.14
CA ASN A 157 18.99 21.09 -2.79
C ASN A 157 20.06 21.86 -1.99
N GLU A 158 19.84 23.11 -1.61
CA GLU A 158 20.86 23.93 -0.95
C GLU A 158 21.40 23.32 0.35
N PHE A 159 20.55 22.69 1.15
CA PHE A 159 20.92 22.07 2.43
C PHE A 159 21.33 20.59 2.30
N HIS A 160 21.38 20.05 1.08
CA HIS A 160 21.84 18.68 0.87
C HIS A 160 23.35 18.58 1.12
N PHE A 161 23.78 17.61 1.94
CA PHE A 161 25.17 17.46 2.38
C PHE A 161 26.18 17.40 1.22
N SER A 162 25.81 16.67 0.16
CA SER A 162 26.59 16.50 -1.08
C SER A 162 26.22 17.47 -2.23
N SER A 163 25.58 18.62 -1.97
CA SER A 163 25.15 19.58 -3.03
C SER A 163 26.27 20.42 -3.66
N HIS A 164 27.52 20.21 -3.27
CA HIS A 164 28.70 20.95 -3.79
C HIS A 164 28.73 21.10 -5.32
N PRO A 165 28.36 20.11 -6.17
CA PRO A 165 28.45 20.28 -7.61
C PRO A 165 27.47 21.33 -8.18
N ILE A 166 26.32 21.53 -7.53
CA ILE A 166 25.35 22.57 -7.93
C ILE A 166 25.91 23.96 -7.59
N TRP A 167 26.51 24.10 -6.40
CA TRP A 167 27.17 25.33 -5.98
C TRP A 167 28.33 25.68 -6.89
N ASP A 168 29.16 24.71 -7.25
CA ASP A 168 30.28 24.89 -8.17
C ASP A 168 29.80 25.41 -9.53
N LYS A 169 28.72 24.83 -10.09
CA LYS A 169 28.14 25.28 -11.37
C LYS A 169 27.59 26.70 -11.31
N ALA A 170 26.94 27.08 -10.20
CA ALA A 170 26.44 28.43 -10.01
C ALA A 170 27.58 29.45 -9.87
N ILE A 171 28.62 29.10 -9.10
CA ILE A 171 29.81 29.93 -8.88
C ILE A 171 30.62 30.08 -10.17
N GLU A 172 30.86 28.99 -10.91
CA GLU A 172 31.55 28.97 -12.20
C GLU A 172 30.87 29.95 -13.19
N PHE A 173 29.54 29.88 -13.30
CA PHE A 173 28.77 30.75 -14.18
C PHE A 173 28.83 32.24 -13.81
N GLU A 174 28.67 32.58 -12.52
CA GLU A 174 28.74 33.98 -12.10
C GLU A 174 30.18 34.52 -12.16
N THR A 175 31.20 33.66 -11.99
CA THR A 175 32.62 34.04 -12.16
C THR A 175 32.96 34.31 -13.63
N GLU A 176 32.48 33.47 -14.55
CA GLU A 176 32.62 33.68 -16.00
C GLU A 176 31.89 34.94 -16.48
N SER A 177 30.74 35.25 -15.87
CA SER A 177 29.96 36.44 -16.20
C SER A 177 30.63 37.72 -15.69
N GLU A 178 30.88 37.81 -14.38
CA GLU A 178 31.45 38.99 -13.70
C GLU A 178 32.25 38.57 -12.45
N PRO A 179 33.60 38.61 -12.49
CA PRO A 179 34.47 38.08 -11.43
C PRO A 179 34.31 38.73 -10.04
N ASN A 180 33.80 39.96 -9.96
CA ASN A 180 33.63 40.72 -8.72
C ASN A 180 32.18 41.23 -8.54
N SER A 181 31.19 40.44 -8.95
CA SER A 181 29.79 40.84 -8.79
C SER A 181 29.32 40.70 -7.33
N LYS A 182 28.42 41.59 -6.90
CA LYS A 182 27.72 41.47 -5.60
C LYS A 182 26.93 40.16 -5.48
N ARG A 183 26.56 39.55 -6.61
CA ARG A 183 25.83 38.29 -6.68
C ARG A 183 26.73 37.12 -6.29
N LEU A 184 27.94 37.07 -6.84
CA LEU A 184 28.94 36.09 -6.46
C LEU A 184 29.22 36.14 -4.96
N LEU A 185 29.36 37.36 -4.41
CA LEU A 185 29.51 37.55 -2.97
C LEU A 185 28.31 36.99 -2.18
N SER A 186 27.08 37.28 -2.62
CA SER A 186 25.88 36.77 -1.96
C SER A 186 25.78 35.24 -1.95
N LEU A 187 26.29 34.57 -3.00
CA LEU A 187 26.36 33.11 -3.06
C LEU A 187 27.36 32.57 -2.03
N TYR A 188 28.57 33.12 -1.96
CA TYR A 188 29.55 32.70 -0.96
C TYR A 188 29.07 32.97 0.47
N LEU A 189 28.50 34.14 0.76
CA LEU A 189 27.95 34.48 2.07
C LEU A 189 26.84 33.51 2.53
N LYS A 190 26.14 32.89 1.56
CA LYS A 190 25.15 31.85 1.82
C LYS A 190 25.83 30.49 2.05
N VAL A 191 26.70 30.06 1.13
CA VAL A 191 27.30 28.72 1.14
C VAL A 191 28.17 28.45 2.36
N ILE A 192 28.91 29.46 2.87
CA ILE A 192 29.79 29.30 4.05
C ILE A 192 29.02 28.99 5.35
N LYS A 193 27.72 29.26 5.38
CA LYS A 193 26.84 28.98 6.53
C LYS A 193 26.17 27.61 6.44
N ILE A 194 26.27 26.94 5.30
CA ILE A 194 25.63 25.65 5.04
C ILE A 194 26.62 24.52 5.36
N PRO A 195 26.22 23.51 6.13
CA PRO A 195 27.09 22.40 6.49
C PRO A 195 27.24 21.39 5.33
N LEU A 196 28.04 21.75 4.32
CA LEU A 196 28.38 20.90 3.17
C LEU A 196 29.60 20.02 3.44
N TYR A 197 29.73 18.92 2.69
CA TYR A 197 30.94 18.08 2.74
C TYR A 197 32.22 18.86 2.43
N GLN A 198 32.21 19.73 1.40
CA GLN A 198 33.36 20.53 0.95
C GLN A 198 33.38 21.96 1.52
N TYR A 199 32.79 22.20 2.69
CA TYR A 199 32.66 23.55 3.29
C TYR A 199 34.00 24.33 3.37
N ALA A 200 35.11 23.64 3.62
CA ALA A 200 36.44 24.24 3.74
C ALA A 200 36.94 24.87 2.44
N GLN A 201 36.64 24.27 1.29
CA GLN A 201 37.01 24.80 -0.02
C GLN A 201 36.31 26.14 -0.27
N TYR A 202 35.00 26.21 -0.04
CA TYR A 202 34.23 27.45 -0.21
C TYR A 202 34.68 28.55 0.73
N TYR A 203 35.05 28.21 1.97
CA TYR A 203 35.61 29.18 2.89
C TYR A 203 36.93 29.77 2.37
N SER A 204 37.85 28.94 1.87
CA SER A 204 39.12 29.42 1.31
C SER A 204 38.90 30.36 0.11
N GLN A 205 38.04 29.98 -0.84
CA GLN A 205 37.66 30.82 -1.98
C GLN A 205 37.01 32.15 -1.53
N PHE A 206 36.14 32.09 -0.51
CA PHE A 206 35.55 33.29 0.07
C PHE A 206 36.60 34.23 0.69
N THR A 207 37.62 33.70 1.38
CA THR A 207 38.71 34.53 1.95
C THR A 207 39.61 35.19 0.90
N GLU A 208 39.59 34.72 -0.35
CA GLU A 208 40.28 35.38 -1.46
C GLU A 208 39.42 36.52 -2.02
N ILE A 209 38.12 36.26 -2.18
CA ILE A 209 37.17 37.19 -2.79
C ILE A 209 36.78 38.32 -1.83
N ASN A 210 36.69 38.07 -0.52
CA ASN A 210 36.25 39.06 0.48
C ASN A 210 37.13 40.32 0.51
N LYS A 211 38.42 40.23 0.13
CA LYS A 211 39.37 41.34 0.09
C LYS A 211 39.01 42.41 -0.95
N ASN A 212 38.20 42.05 -1.94
CA ASN A 212 37.78 42.95 -3.02
C ASN A 212 36.51 43.75 -2.67
N PHE A 213 35.86 43.49 -1.52
CA PHE A 213 34.60 44.10 -1.12
C PHE A 213 34.72 44.94 0.14
N ASP A 214 33.84 45.94 0.27
CA ASP A 214 33.78 46.77 1.48
C ASP A 214 33.05 46.03 2.62
N ILE A 215 33.39 46.39 3.85
CA ILE A 215 32.90 45.75 5.07
C ILE A 215 31.36 45.83 5.21
N HIS A 216 30.77 46.91 4.67
CA HIS A 216 29.33 47.12 4.66
C HIS A 216 28.57 46.18 3.71
N GLU A 217 29.24 45.60 2.72
CA GLU A 217 28.64 44.63 1.79
C GLU A 217 28.78 43.19 2.32
N LEU A 218 29.77 42.94 3.19
CA LEU A 218 30.05 41.64 3.79
C LEU A 218 29.22 41.36 5.05
N MET A 219 28.91 42.40 5.82
CA MET A 219 28.27 42.26 7.13
C MET A 219 27.07 43.20 7.31
N GLY A 220 26.07 42.73 8.05
CA GLY A 220 24.93 43.55 8.47
C GLY A 220 25.37 44.67 9.42
N LYS A 221 24.71 45.84 9.32
CA LYS A 221 25.03 47.03 10.13
C LYS A 221 25.00 46.77 11.64
N GLU A 222 24.13 45.88 12.11
CA GLU A 222 23.97 45.53 13.52
C GLU A 222 25.18 44.77 14.09
N ILE A 223 25.71 43.81 13.32
CA ILE A 223 26.90 43.03 13.71
C ILE A 223 28.12 43.95 13.75
N LEU A 224 28.21 44.86 12.77
CA LEU A 224 29.25 45.87 12.68
C LEU A 224 29.29 46.78 13.91
N ILE A 225 28.15 47.24 14.42
CA ILE A 225 28.08 48.09 15.62
C ILE A 225 28.69 47.37 16.83
N GLY A 226 28.36 46.09 17.04
CA GLY A 226 28.92 45.30 18.15
C GLY A 226 30.44 45.12 18.07
N TYR A 227 31.01 45.00 16.88
CA TYR A 227 32.47 44.99 16.71
C TYR A 227 33.08 46.39 16.87
N VAL A 228 32.45 47.44 16.35
CA VAL A 228 32.90 48.84 16.48
C VAL A 228 32.98 49.26 17.96
N GLU A 229 32.02 48.84 18.78
CA GLU A 229 32.03 49.04 20.24
C GLU A 229 33.17 48.27 20.92
N LYS A 230 33.46 47.03 20.51
CA LYS A 230 34.60 46.24 21.03
C LYS A 230 35.95 46.90 20.74
N PHE A 231 36.07 47.64 19.65
CA PHE A 231 37.27 48.43 19.30
C PHE A 231 37.26 49.85 19.90
N GLY A 232 36.23 50.24 20.66
CA GLY A 232 36.15 51.53 21.34
C GLY A 232 35.95 52.74 20.41
N LYS A 233 35.36 52.55 19.23
CA LYS A 233 35.14 53.61 18.22
C LYS A 233 33.67 53.95 18.07
N SER A 234 33.38 55.17 17.61
CA SER A 234 32.00 55.68 17.50
C SER A 234 31.40 55.56 16.09
N LYS A 235 32.23 55.41 15.04
CA LYS A 235 31.79 55.25 13.64
C LYS A 235 32.61 54.18 12.92
N VAL A 236 31.97 53.48 11.98
CA VAL A 236 32.60 52.47 11.09
C VAL A 236 33.68 53.11 10.19
N GLU A 237 33.55 54.41 9.91
CA GLU A 237 34.48 55.19 9.09
C GLU A 237 35.82 55.47 9.81
N ASP A 238 35.85 55.39 11.15
CA ASP A 238 37.05 55.61 11.96
C ASP A 238 37.95 54.35 12.06
N LEU A 239 37.53 53.23 11.43
CA LEU A 239 38.28 51.98 11.38
C LEU A 239 39.38 52.04 10.30
N SER A 240 40.60 51.68 10.68
CA SER A 240 41.72 51.45 9.76
C SER A 240 41.42 50.28 8.82
N LEU A 241 42.00 50.27 7.63
CA LEU A 241 41.92 49.14 6.69
C LEU A 241 42.31 47.81 7.36
N ILE A 242 43.31 47.82 8.26
CA ILE A 242 43.77 46.62 8.97
C ILE A 242 42.71 46.13 9.97
N GLU A 243 42.10 47.04 10.72
CA GLU A 243 41.06 46.70 11.70
C GLU A 243 39.79 46.19 11.00
N LYS A 244 39.44 46.75 9.83
CA LYS A 244 38.34 46.26 9.01
C LYS A 244 38.56 44.80 8.57
N HIS A 245 39.74 44.47 8.08
CA HIS A 245 40.08 43.09 7.70
C HIS A 245 40.10 42.16 8.91
N GLN A 246 40.62 42.61 10.06
CA GLN A 246 40.62 41.80 11.29
C GLN A 246 39.21 41.48 11.78
N ILE A 247 38.27 42.43 11.70
CA ILE A 247 36.85 42.19 12.05
C ILE A 247 36.23 41.17 11.10
N ILE A 248 36.49 41.30 9.80
CA ILE A 248 36.00 40.36 8.77
C ILE A 248 36.53 38.95 9.09
N ASP A 249 37.84 38.81 9.29
CA ASP A 249 38.47 37.52 9.55
C ASP A 249 37.95 36.88 10.85
N ASP A 250 37.82 37.65 11.94
CA ASP A 250 37.31 37.15 13.22
C ASP A 250 35.85 36.68 13.09
N PHE A 251 34.99 37.51 12.49
CA PHE A 251 33.58 37.14 12.28
C PHE A 251 33.45 35.88 11.42
N PHE A 252 34.10 35.84 10.27
CA PHE A 252 33.97 34.69 9.37
C PHE A 252 34.69 33.44 9.89
N ALA A 253 35.73 33.58 10.73
CA ALA A 253 36.32 32.46 11.45
C ALA A 253 35.33 31.85 12.46
N THR A 254 34.53 32.68 13.16
CA THR A 254 33.46 32.14 14.04
C THR A 254 32.36 31.42 13.25
N VAL A 255 31.98 31.96 12.08
CA VAL A 255 31.02 31.30 11.18
C VAL A 255 31.58 29.96 10.70
N PHE A 256 32.83 29.94 10.27
CA PHE A 256 33.51 28.71 9.83
C PHE A 256 33.59 27.66 10.95
N ALA A 257 33.98 28.05 12.17
CA ALA A 257 34.03 27.15 13.31
C ALA A 257 32.66 26.55 13.64
N SER A 258 31.59 27.37 13.57
CA SER A 258 30.21 26.90 13.76
C SER A 258 29.79 25.91 12.68
N THR A 259 30.04 26.22 11.41
CA THR A 259 29.76 25.32 10.28
C THR A 259 30.55 24.02 10.39
N GLN A 260 31.84 24.09 10.74
CA GLN A 260 32.71 22.92 10.95
C GLN A 260 32.20 22.00 12.07
N ALA A 261 31.76 22.57 13.19
CA ALA A 261 31.19 21.80 14.29
C ALA A 261 29.91 21.06 13.84
N LYS A 262 29.03 21.74 13.09
CA LYS A 262 27.82 21.13 12.52
C LYS A 262 28.15 20.00 11.54
N VAL A 263 29.07 20.23 10.60
CA VAL A 263 29.52 19.22 9.62
C VAL A 263 30.09 18.00 10.33
N SER A 264 30.91 18.20 11.36
CA SER A 264 31.49 17.10 12.14
C SER A 264 30.40 16.26 12.82
N SER A 265 29.36 16.90 13.38
CA SER A 265 28.23 16.18 13.97
C SER A 265 27.38 15.44 12.93
N ASN A 266 27.19 16.03 11.75
CA ASN A 266 26.40 15.41 10.68
C ASN A 266 27.15 14.22 10.07
N TRP A 267 28.48 14.33 9.95
CA TRP A 267 29.34 13.27 9.43
C TRP A 267 29.23 11.97 10.22
N GLU A 268 28.99 12.03 11.54
CA GLU A 268 28.78 10.83 12.37
C GLU A 268 27.67 9.92 11.82
N TYR A 269 26.62 10.53 11.28
CA TYR A 269 25.48 9.86 10.65
C TYR A 269 25.71 9.63 9.16
N GLU A 270 26.17 10.65 8.42
CA GLU A 270 26.35 10.58 6.96
C GLU A 270 27.32 9.47 6.52
N GLN A 271 28.35 9.15 7.32
CA GLN A 271 29.27 8.05 7.02
C GLN A 271 28.63 6.65 7.10
N GLN A 272 27.51 6.52 7.84
CA GLN A 272 26.78 5.26 8.00
C GLN A 272 25.73 5.05 6.90
N LEU A 273 25.42 6.10 6.13
CA LEU A 273 24.38 6.10 5.09
C LEU A 273 25.01 5.76 3.74
N LEU A 274 25.04 4.47 3.40
CA LEU A 274 25.61 3.98 2.14
C LEU A 274 24.60 4.01 0.99
N HIS A 275 23.30 3.89 1.29
CA HIS A 275 22.23 3.77 0.29
C HIS A 275 21.31 5.00 0.29
N GLN A 276 21.78 6.10 -0.31
CA GLN A 276 21.02 7.35 -0.41
C GLN A 276 20.12 7.42 -1.66
N GLU A 277 20.34 6.54 -2.63
CA GLU A 277 19.55 6.44 -3.84
C GLU A 277 18.41 5.42 -3.68
N PHE A 278 17.37 5.56 -4.50
CA PHE A 278 16.25 4.63 -4.47
C PHE A 278 16.67 3.28 -5.09
N SER A 279 16.61 2.22 -4.28
CA SER A 279 16.85 0.85 -4.71
C SER A 279 15.70 -0.06 -4.31
N PHE A 280 15.52 -1.12 -5.09
CA PHE A 280 14.53 -2.16 -4.82
C PHE A 280 15.07 -3.23 -3.87
N ASP A 281 16.38 -3.32 -3.66
CA ASP A 281 16.93 -4.16 -2.59
C ASP A 281 16.76 -3.43 -1.25
N ARG A 282 15.85 -3.95 -0.43
CA ARG A 282 15.38 -3.27 0.78
C ARG A 282 16.09 -3.72 2.04
N LYS A 283 16.83 -4.83 2.02
CA LYS A 283 17.38 -5.41 3.26
C LYS A 283 18.35 -4.48 3.94
N GLU A 284 19.28 -3.91 3.17
CA GLU A 284 20.30 -3.00 3.70
C GLU A 284 19.70 -1.62 4.03
N ILE A 285 18.72 -1.16 3.24
CA ILE A 285 17.98 0.09 3.47
C ILE A 285 17.19 0.05 4.79
N GLU A 286 16.58 -1.09 5.13
CA GLU A 286 15.83 -1.27 6.38
C GLU A 286 16.71 -1.14 7.63
N GLU A 287 18.00 -1.47 7.54
CA GLU A 287 18.97 -1.30 8.64
C GLU A 287 19.36 0.18 8.81
N GLU A 288 19.61 0.89 7.70
CA GLU A 288 19.95 2.33 7.68
C GLU A 288 18.78 3.23 8.14
N ARG A 289 17.55 2.73 8.08
CA ARG A 289 16.34 3.42 8.55
C ARG A 289 16.49 3.99 9.96
N ASN A 290 17.07 3.23 10.89
CA ASN A 290 17.22 3.68 12.28
C ASN A 290 18.19 4.87 12.36
N VAL A 291 19.25 4.88 11.55
CA VAL A 291 20.20 6.00 11.46
C VAL A 291 19.50 7.26 10.96
N TRP A 292 18.65 7.16 9.93
CA TRP A 292 17.82 8.28 9.46
C TRP A 292 16.89 8.82 10.55
N LEU A 293 16.28 7.94 11.34
CA LEU A 293 15.38 8.34 12.43
C LEU A 293 16.12 9.05 13.57
N GLU A 294 17.31 8.58 13.95
CA GLU A 294 18.16 9.24 14.95
C GLU A 294 18.67 10.59 14.46
N TYR A 295 19.13 10.65 13.22
CA TYR A 295 19.61 11.89 12.61
C TYR A 295 18.50 12.94 12.55
N THR A 296 17.32 12.59 12.06
CA THR A 296 16.16 13.50 12.03
C THR A 296 15.74 13.94 13.43
N ASN A 297 15.72 13.04 14.43
CA ASN A 297 15.37 13.40 15.81
C ASN A 297 16.32 14.44 16.40
N ARG A 298 17.62 14.31 16.16
CA ARG A 298 18.63 15.26 16.64
C ARG A 298 18.42 16.64 16.03
N GLU A 299 18.23 16.71 14.72
CA GLU A 299 18.03 17.99 14.04
C GLU A 299 16.71 18.67 14.47
N ILE A 300 15.65 17.89 14.71
CA ILE A 300 14.39 18.40 15.28
C ILE A 300 14.61 18.97 16.69
N ALA A 301 15.33 18.26 17.56
CA ALA A 301 15.64 18.76 18.90
C ALA A 301 16.48 20.06 18.87
N SER A 302 17.36 20.20 17.90
CA SER A 302 18.11 21.44 17.63
C SER A 302 17.19 22.59 17.17
N TYR A 303 16.21 22.28 16.30
CA TYR A 303 15.21 23.25 15.85
C TYR A 303 14.30 23.73 16.99
N ASP A 304 13.87 22.85 17.88
CA ASP A 304 13.02 23.21 19.02
C ASP A 304 13.70 24.22 19.97
N ALA A 305 15.04 24.22 20.04
CA ALA A 305 15.81 25.12 20.88
C ALA A 305 15.90 26.56 20.33
N CYS A 306 16.01 26.74 19.01
CA CYS A 306 16.30 28.05 18.40
C CYS A 306 15.27 28.54 17.37
N LYS A 307 14.40 27.67 16.84
CA LYS A 307 13.38 27.94 15.81
C LYS A 307 13.89 28.76 14.62
N ASP A 308 15.12 28.49 14.19
CA ASP A 308 15.71 29.16 13.03
C ASP A 308 15.11 28.61 11.72
N LYS A 309 14.88 29.49 10.75
CA LYS A 309 14.34 29.12 9.44
C LYS A 309 15.30 28.23 8.64
N ASN A 310 16.60 28.54 8.67
CA ASN A 310 17.59 27.73 7.95
C ASN A 310 17.63 26.29 8.49
N GLN A 311 17.41 26.13 9.80
CA GLN A 311 17.34 24.83 10.44
C GLN A 311 16.07 24.07 10.02
N TYR A 312 14.94 24.76 9.89
CA TYR A 312 13.70 24.17 9.35
C TYR A 312 13.90 23.66 7.92
N ASP A 313 14.49 24.49 7.03
CA ASP A 313 14.73 24.14 5.64
C ASP A 313 15.72 22.96 5.51
N LEU A 314 16.74 22.91 6.39
CA LEU A 314 17.66 21.78 6.51
C LEU A 314 16.94 20.48 6.92
N ILE A 315 16.03 20.52 7.90
CA ILE A 315 15.27 19.34 8.34
C ILE A 315 14.31 18.87 7.22
N CYS A 316 13.65 19.79 6.52
CA CYS A 316 12.83 19.44 5.36
C CYS A 316 13.65 18.73 4.29
N ASN A 317 14.82 19.26 3.93
CA ASN A 317 15.72 18.61 2.98
C ASN A 317 16.18 17.23 3.50
N LEU A 318 16.45 17.10 4.80
CA LEU A 318 16.83 15.83 5.41
C LEU A 318 15.72 14.78 5.34
N PHE A 319 14.47 15.16 5.59
CA PHE A 319 13.32 14.27 5.42
C PHE A 319 13.14 13.84 3.97
N GLU A 320 13.23 14.78 3.02
CA GLU A 320 13.12 14.48 1.60
C GLU A 320 14.22 13.51 1.14
N ARG A 321 15.46 13.68 1.65
CA ARG A 321 16.55 12.72 1.43
C ARG A 321 16.26 11.35 2.02
N ALA A 322 15.81 11.29 3.27
CA ALA A 322 15.51 10.03 3.95
C ALA A 322 14.36 9.25 3.27
N LEU A 323 13.42 9.97 2.67
CA LEU A 323 12.26 9.42 1.95
C LEU A 323 12.61 8.87 0.57
N ILE A 324 13.74 9.22 -0.05
CA ILE A 324 14.15 8.67 -1.35
C ILE A 324 14.32 7.15 -1.27
N PRO A 325 15.20 6.58 -0.42
CA PRO A 325 15.35 5.13 -0.28
C PRO A 325 14.18 4.50 0.51
N ASN A 326 13.57 5.24 1.45
CA ASN A 326 12.50 4.75 2.32
C ASN A 326 11.10 5.17 1.88
N CYS A 327 10.86 5.38 0.59
CA CYS A 327 9.60 5.97 0.10
C CYS A 327 8.35 5.13 0.42
N PHE A 328 8.52 3.84 0.72
CA PHE A 328 7.44 2.94 1.10
C PHE A 328 7.15 2.89 2.62
N ASP A 329 7.97 3.54 3.44
CA ASP A 329 7.82 3.51 4.90
C ASP A 329 6.81 4.56 5.40
N GLU A 330 5.60 4.12 5.74
CA GLU A 330 4.55 4.98 6.29
C GLU A 330 4.99 5.75 7.54
N GLU A 331 5.83 5.18 8.41
CA GLU A 331 6.21 5.82 9.67
C GLU A 331 7.08 7.05 9.46
N LEU A 332 8.00 6.99 8.49
CA LEU A 332 8.91 8.11 8.18
C LEU A 332 8.13 9.29 7.58
N TRP A 333 7.20 9.01 6.67
CA TRP A 333 6.30 10.04 6.14
C TRP A 333 5.42 10.66 7.24
N LEU A 334 4.88 9.85 8.17
CA LEU A 334 4.08 10.36 9.28
C LEU A 334 4.91 11.23 10.24
N LYS A 335 6.17 10.87 10.46
CA LYS A 335 7.10 11.68 11.25
C LYS A 335 7.36 13.03 10.57
N TYR A 336 7.50 13.05 9.25
CA TYR A 336 7.66 14.30 8.51
C TYR A 336 6.43 15.22 8.65
N ILE A 337 5.23 14.66 8.54
CA ILE A 337 3.98 15.40 8.73
C ILE A 337 3.87 15.95 10.16
N LYS A 338 4.24 15.14 11.16
CA LYS A 338 4.24 15.57 12.56
C LYS A 338 5.20 16.74 12.81
N PHE A 339 6.38 16.71 12.20
CA PHE A 339 7.33 17.84 12.28
C PHE A 339 6.74 19.13 11.70
N ILE A 340 6.02 19.04 10.58
CA ILE A 340 5.35 20.21 9.98
C ILE A 340 4.22 20.73 10.87
N GLU A 341 3.44 19.83 11.49
CA GLU A 341 2.39 20.21 12.45
C GLU A 341 2.97 21.02 13.63
N GLU A 342 4.12 20.58 14.16
CA GLU A 342 4.82 21.20 15.31
C GLU A 342 5.66 22.44 14.93
N SER A 343 5.88 22.69 13.63
CA SER A 343 6.69 23.81 13.14
C SER A 343 6.13 25.19 13.49
N SER A 344 6.96 26.24 13.42
CA SER A 344 6.55 27.63 13.68
C SER A 344 5.85 28.34 12.52
N LEU A 345 5.49 27.62 11.44
CA LEU A 345 4.85 28.18 10.25
C LEU A 345 3.40 28.63 10.49
N ALA A 346 2.86 29.42 9.58
CA ALA A 346 1.44 29.78 9.59
C ALA A 346 0.55 28.56 9.31
N GLU A 347 -0.64 28.51 9.90
CA GLU A 347 -1.56 27.37 9.75
C GLU A 347 -1.99 27.08 8.30
N GLU A 348 -2.03 28.11 7.45
CA GLU A 348 -2.34 27.98 6.02
C GLU A 348 -1.20 27.31 5.26
N GLU A 349 0.04 27.74 5.49
CA GLU A 349 1.24 27.16 4.88
C GLU A 349 1.43 25.70 5.30
N LYS A 350 1.27 25.40 6.60
CA LYS A 350 1.31 24.02 7.11
C LYS A 350 0.31 23.13 6.38
N ARG A 351 -0.92 23.63 6.21
CA ARG A 351 -2.00 22.89 5.59
C ARG A 351 -1.69 22.51 4.13
N GLU A 352 -1.11 23.42 3.37
CA GLU A 352 -0.74 23.17 1.98
C GLU A 352 0.38 22.12 1.87
N ILE A 353 1.42 22.25 2.71
CA ILE A 353 2.55 21.33 2.72
C ILE A 353 2.11 19.93 3.18
N GLU A 354 1.34 19.83 4.26
CA GLU A 354 0.81 18.55 4.77
C GLU A 354 -0.05 17.85 3.70
N LYS A 355 -0.91 18.61 3.01
CA LYS A 355 -1.76 18.09 1.93
C LYS A 355 -0.91 17.56 0.77
N GLU A 356 0.11 18.29 0.35
CA GLU A 356 1.03 17.87 -0.71
C GLU A 356 1.72 16.55 -0.35
N ILE A 357 2.23 16.43 0.88
CA ILE A 357 2.91 15.22 1.36
C ILE A 357 1.96 14.02 1.37
N TYR A 358 0.74 14.18 1.91
CA TYR A 358 -0.25 13.09 1.90
C TYR A 358 -0.64 12.66 0.49
N LEU A 359 -0.84 13.60 -0.44
CA LEU A 359 -1.20 13.29 -1.82
C LEU A 359 -0.05 12.57 -2.55
N ARG A 360 1.19 13.04 -2.34
CA ARG A 360 2.39 12.44 -2.90
C ARG A 360 2.61 11.01 -2.39
N ALA A 361 2.55 10.82 -1.07
CA ALA A 361 2.70 9.52 -0.43
C ALA A 361 1.63 8.53 -0.90
N ASN A 362 0.35 8.89 -0.79
CA ASN A 362 -0.77 7.99 -1.09
C ASN A 362 -0.95 7.70 -2.59
N GLY A 363 -0.60 8.67 -3.45
CA GLY A 363 -0.80 8.59 -4.89
C GLY A 363 0.29 7.79 -5.62
N LYS A 364 1.55 7.86 -5.17
CA LYS A 364 2.69 7.29 -5.90
C LYS A 364 3.42 6.18 -5.16
N PHE A 365 3.67 6.34 -3.86
CA PHE A 365 4.64 5.50 -3.14
C PHE A 365 3.98 4.41 -2.30
N ILE A 366 3.04 4.77 -1.41
CA ILE A 366 2.50 3.82 -0.43
C ILE A 366 1.74 2.68 -1.14
N PRO A 367 2.13 1.40 -0.93
CA PRO A 367 1.47 0.25 -1.53
C PRO A 367 -0.03 0.20 -1.23
N LEU A 368 -0.81 -0.37 -2.15
CA LEU A 368 -2.27 -0.51 -2.01
C LEU A 368 -2.69 -1.40 -0.84
N ASN A 369 -1.79 -2.26 -0.35
CA ASN A 369 -2.02 -3.14 0.80
C ASN A 369 -2.04 -2.41 2.14
N GLN A 370 -1.40 -1.23 2.22
CA GLN A 370 -1.29 -0.46 3.45
C GLN A 370 -2.33 0.67 3.45
N CYS A 371 -3.00 0.90 4.57
CA CYS A 371 -4.14 1.82 4.63
C CYS A 371 -3.99 2.97 5.62
N MET A 372 -2.95 2.93 6.46
CA MET A 372 -2.81 3.87 7.57
C MET A 372 -2.71 5.30 7.06
N MET A 373 -1.87 5.54 6.06
CA MET A 373 -1.68 6.87 5.49
C MET A 373 -2.93 7.44 4.81
N ARG A 374 -3.67 6.58 4.10
CA ARG A 374 -4.93 6.96 3.43
C ARG A 374 -5.98 7.34 4.47
N LYS A 375 -6.06 6.57 5.55
CA LYS A 375 -6.95 6.84 6.69
C LYS A 375 -6.61 8.17 7.36
N LEU A 376 -5.33 8.41 7.66
CA LEU A 376 -4.90 9.63 8.35
C LEU A 376 -5.11 10.89 7.53
N TYR A 377 -4.97 10.83 6.20
CA TYR A 377 -5.33 11.95 5.33
C TYR A 377 -6.83 12.31 5.42
N ALA A 378 -7.71 11.32 5.48
CA ALA A 378 -9.15 11.59 5.67
C ALA A 378 -9.42 12.26 7.04
N TYR A 379 -8.74 11.83 8.10
CA TYR A 379 -8.84 12.50 9.41
C TYR A 379 -8.26 13.92 9.41
N PHE A 380 -7.19 14.15 8.66
CA PHE A 380 -6.63 15.49 8.45
C PHE A 380 -7.65 16.43 7.78
N LEU A 381 -8.31 15.99 6.70
CA LEU A 381 -9.37 16.76 6.05
C LEU A 381 -10.55 17.05 6.99
N LEU A 382 -10.94 16.06 7.80
CA LEU A 382 -11.98 16.25 8.83
C LEU A 382 -11.58 17.28 9.90
N LYS A 383 -10.32 17.26 10.37
CA LYS A 383 -9.79 18.24 11.34
C LYS A 383 -9.85 19.67 10.78
N LYS A 384 -9.63 19.83 9.47
CA LYS A 384 -9.69 21.14 8.79
C LYS A 384 -11.12 21.54 8.36
N GLY A 385 -12.13 20.68 8.58
CA GLY A 385 -13.54 20.96 8.30
C GLY A 385 -14.01 20.58 6.88
N GLU A 386 -13.16 19.95 6.06
CA GLU A 386 -13.49 19.52 4.70
C GLU A 386 -14.10 18.11 4.70
N ILE A 387 -15.35 18.02 5.16
CA ILE A 387 -16.05 16.76 5.36
C ILE A 387 -16.34 16.04 4.03
N ASP A 388 -16.90 16.77 3.05
CA ASP A 388 -17.28 16.20 1.74
C ASP A 388 -16.06 15.60 1.03
N SER A 389 -14.96 16.36 0.97
CA SER A 389 -13.71 15.91 0.35
C SER A 389 -13.09 14.70 1.05
N ALA A 390 -13.23 14.58 2.37
CA ALA A 390 -12.75 13.41 3.11
C ALA A 390 -13.53 12.13 2.74
N ILE A 391 -14.87 12.24 2.62
CA ILE A 391 -15.74 11.12 2.26
C ILE A 391 -15.50 10.73 0.80
N GLU A 392 -15.43 11.70 -0.11
CA GLU A 392 -15.13 11.46 -1.53
C GLU A 392 -13.78 10.77 -1.71
N TYR A 393 -12.73 11.25 -1.02
CA TYR A 393 -11.41 10.64 -1.05
C TYR A 393 -11.44 9.16 -0.62
N LEU A 394 -12.05 8.85 0.53
CA LEU A 394 -12.16 7.46 1.00
C LEU A 394 -12.99 6.60 0.04
N PHE A 395 -14.03 7.17 -0.55
CA PHE A 395 -14.89 6.49 -1.49
C PHE A 395 -14.16 6.16 -2.81
N ASP A 396 -13.35 7.08 -3.33
CA ASP A 396 -12.52 6.86 -4.50
C ASP A 396 -11.53 5.72 -4.28
N TRP A 397 -10.86 5.69 -3.12
CA TRP A 397 -10.00 4.56 -2.76
C TRP A 397 -10.76 3.26 -2.59
N MET A 398 -11.93 3.28 -1.95
CA MET A 398 -12.79 2.11 -1.82
C MET A 398 -13.16 1.53 -3.21
N LYS A 399 -13.49 2.40 -4.18
CA LYS A 399 -13.79 2.01 -5.57
C LYS A 399 -12.57 1.46 -6.31
N SER A 400 -11.39 2.02 -6.09
CA SER A 400 -10.14 1.51 -6.67
C SER A 400 -9.75 0.15 -6.12
N LEU A 401 -10.05 -0.12 -4.84
CA LEU A 401 -9.72 -1.37 -4.14
C LEU A 401 -10.76 -2.49 -4.35
N SER A 402 -11.97 -2.17 -4.81
CA SER A 402 -13.10 -3.11 -4.96
C SER A 402 -12.96 -4.13 -6.10
N GLY A 403 -11.86 -4.11 -6.85
CA GLY A 403 -11.59 -5.03 -7.96
C GLY A 403 -11.91 -4.48 -9.36
N THR A 404 -12.44 -3.25 -9.46
CA THR A 404 -12.61 -2.54 -10.76
C THR A 404 -11.28 -2.44 -11.52
N SER A 405 -10.17 -2.41 -10.78
CA SER A 405 -8.78 -2.33 -11.25
C SER A 405 -8.13 -3.69 -11.55
N LYS A 406 -8.91 -4.75 -11.84
CA LYS A 406 -8.49 -6.15 -12.07
C LYS A 406 -7.97 -6.90 -10.83
N GLN A 407 -7.54 -6.22 -9.77
CA GLN A 407 -7.08 -6.84 -8.51
C GLN A 407 -7.95 -6.41 -7.33
N TYR A 408 -8.47 -7.37 -6.58
CA TYR A 408 -9.28 -7.12 -5.38
C TYR A 408 -8.42 -7.17 -4.12
N PHE A 409 -8.37 -6.05 -3.40
CA PHE A 409 -7.64 -5.93 -2.13
C PHE A 409 -8.60 -5.99 -0.95
N LYS A 410 -8.92 -7.22 -0.50
CA LYS A 410 -9.95 -7.48 0.51
C LYS A 410 -9.75 -6.69 1.81
N SER A 411 -8.58 -6.79 2.46
CA SER A 411 -8.36 -6.14 3.76
C SER A 411 -8.43 -4.61 3.67
N PRO A 412 -7.69 -3.95 2.75
CA PRO A 412 -7.80 -2.51 2.52
C PRO A 412 -9.21 -2.01 2.24
N TYR A 413 -9.94 -2.71 1.37
CA TYR A 413 -11.31 -2.35 1.00
C TYR A 413 -12.24 -2.34 2.22
N LEU A 414 -12.18 -3.39 3.05
CA LEU A 414 -13.02 -3.49 4.25
C LEU A 414 -12.65 -2.44 5.30
N GLU A 415 -11.38 -2.07 5.40
CA GLU A 415 -10.94 -0.98 6.28
C GLU A 415 -11.49 0.37 5.83
N MET A 416 -11.39 0.71 4.53
CA MET A 416 -11.98 1.95 4.00
C MET A 416 -13.49 2.01 4.22
N THR A 417 -14.22 0.90 4.03
CA THR A 417 -15.66 0.85 4.33
C THR A 417 -15.96 1.13 5.80
N ARG A 418 -15.18 0.55 6.73
CA ARG A 418 -15.36 0.80 8.17
C ARG A 418 -15.12 2.26 8.52
N GLU A 419 -14.08 2.88 7.97
CA GLU A 419 -13.76 4.27 8.25
C GLU A 419 -14.86 5.21 7.75
N ILE A 420 -15.42 4.98 6.55
CA ILE A 420 -16.56 5.75 6.04
C ILE A 420 -17.75 5.67 7.00
N LEU A 421 -18.10 4.46 7.46
CA LEU A 421 -19.21 4.26 8.40
C LEU A 421 -18.93 4.90 9.77
N GLN A 422 -17.68 4.87 10.25
CA GLN A 422 -17.29 5.54 11.49
C GLN A 422 -17.39 7.07 11.38
N ILE A 423 -17.01 7.63 10.24
CA ILE A 423 -17.12 9.06 9.96
C ILE A 423 -18.61 9.46 9.92
N TRP A 424 -19.44 8.72 9.19
CA TRP A 424 -20.89 8.94 9.17
C TRP A 424 -21.53 8.85 10.55
N LYS A 425 -21.13 7.88 11.38
CA LYS A 425 -21.59 7.74 12.76
C LYS A 425 -21.23 8.95 13.64
N LYS A 426 -20.09 9.60 13.40
CA LYS A 426 -19.67 10.81 14.15
C LYS A 426 -20.39 12.07 13.67
N LEU A 427 -20.72 12.14 12.38
CA LEU A 427 -21.25 13.35 11.75
C LEU A 427 -22.78 13.42 11.72
N LEU A 428 -23.46 12.28 11.58
CA LEU A 428 -24.92 12.20 11.46
C LEU A 428 -25.58 12.00 12.82
N SER A 429 -26.82 12.48 12.96
CA SER A 429 -27.66 12.08 14.09
C SER A 429 -28.01 10.59 13.98
N GLN A 430 -28.27 9.94 15.12
CA GLN A 430 -28.54 8.51 15.19
C GLN A 430 -29.68 8.06 14.26
N GLY A 431 -30.75 8.86 14.13
CA GLY A 431 -31.87 8.56 13.23
C GLY A 431 -31.50 8.62 11.74
N LYS A 432 -30.80 9.68 11.30
CA LYS A 432 -30.36 9.81 9.90
C LYS A 432 -29.33 8.75 9.52
N PHE A 433 -28.45 8.38 10.46
CA PHE A 433 -27.48 7.31 10.24
C PHE A 433 -28.18 5.95 10.06
N GLN A 434 -29.20 5.66 10.87
CA GLN A 434 -30.01 4.47 10.74
C GLN A 434 -30.74 4.42 9.38
N GLU A 435 -31.39 5.50 8.97
CA GLU A 435 -32.07 5.59 7.66
C GLU A 435 -31.09 5.32 6.50
N ALA A 436 -29.88 5.87 6.58
CA ALA A 436 -28.84 5.64 5.58
C ALA A 436 -28.40 4.16 5.53
N LEU A 437 -28.22 3.50 6.69
CA LEU A 437 -27.87 2.08 6.74
C LEU A 437 -28.99 1.18 6.23
N GLU A 438 -30.23 1.43 6.63
CA GLU A 438 -31.41 0.70 6.16
C GLU A 438 -31.54 0.80 4.64
N PHE A 439 -31.38 2.01 4.09
CA PHE A 439 -31.39 2.24 2.64
C PHE A 439 -30.28 1.49 1.91
N VAL A 440 -29.06 1.47 2.45
CA VAL A 440 -27.94 0.73 1.85
C VAL A 440 -28.21 -0.78 1.83
N ILE A 441 -28.73 -1.32 2.93
CA ILE A 441 -29.11 -2.73 3.05
C ILE A 441 -30.24 -3.08 2.08
N GLU A 442 -31.27 -2.24 1.99
CA GLU A 442 -32.39 -2.43 1.07
C GLU A 442 -31.97 -2.38 -0.38
N ASN A 443 -31.06 -1.48 -0.76
CA ASN A 443 -30.54 -1.44 -2.13
C ASN A 443 -29.66 -2.65 -2.48
N TYR A 444 -28.93 -3.20 -1.52
CA TYR A 444 -28.07 -4.35 -1.74
C TYR A 444 -28.87 -5.66 -1.90
N PHE A 445 -29.85 -5.92 -1.03
CA PHE A 445 -30.68 -7.12 -1.10
C PHE A 445 -31.94 -6.96 -1.96
N GLY A 446 -32.31 -5.72 -2.31
CA GLY A 446 -33.44 -5.41 -3.16
C GLY A 446 -33.15 -5.75 -4.62
N LYS A 447 -34.14 -6.30 -5.33
CA LYS A 447 -34.16 -6.20 -6.80
C LYS A 447 -34.28 -4.71 -7.14
N PRO A 448 -33.55 -4.16 -8.13
CA PRO A 448 -33.64 -2.74 -8.45
C PRO A 448 -35.08 -2.40 -8.85
N GLN A 449 -35.85 -1.89 -7.89
CA GLN A 449 -37.15 -1.30 -8.16
C GLN A 449 -36.87 0.16 -8.42
N GLU A 450 -36.76 0.49 -9.71
CA GLU A 450 -37.15 1.80 -10.17
C GLU A 450 -38.59 2.04 -9.71
N LYS A 451 -38.80 2.73 -8.58
CA LYS A 451 -39.96 3.59 -8.37
C LYS A 451 -39.85 4.48 -7.12
N ARG A 452 -39.80 5.77 -7.47
CA ARG A 452 -40.46 6.91 -6.82
C ARG A 452 -39.78 7.50 -5.58
N VAL A 453 -38.83 8.37 -5.90
CA VAL A 453 -38.93 9.81 -5.57
C VAL A 453 -40.40 10.25 -5.57
N LYS A 454 -40.97 10.45 -4.39
CA LYS A 454 -41.98 11.47 -4.16
C LYS A 454 -41.51 12.30 -2.97
N SER A 455 -40.89 13.42 -3.33
CA SER A 455 -40.70 14.59 -2.50
C SER A 455 -42.05 15.04 -1.94
N GLU A 456 -42.29 14.80 -0.66
CA GLU A 456 -43.14 15.68 0.14
C GLU A 456 -42.22 16.60 0.95
N ALA A 457 -41.97 17.76 0.37
CA ALA A 457 -41.52 18.92 1.10
C ALA A 457 -42.57 19.25 2.18
N ASN A 458 -42.17 19.15 3.45
CA ASN A 458 -42.37 20.15 4.51
C ASN A 458 -42.32 19.51 5.90
N LYS A 459 -41.19 19.69 6.58
CA LYS A 459 -41.09 20.68 7.67
C LYS A 459 -39.64 20.79 8.11
N GLU A 460 -39.03 21.92 7.77
CA GLU A 460 -37.85 22.42 8.44
C GLU A 460 -38.09 22.43 9.96
N SER A 461 -37.26 21.70 10.69
CA SER A 461 -36.86 22.13 12.03
C SER A 461 -35.35 22.37 11.97
N ARG A 462 -34.99 23.61 12.24
CA ARG A 462 -33.64 24.15 12.16
C ARG A 462 -32.78 23.56 13.27
N ASP A 463 -31.92 22.61 12.95
CA ASP A 463 -30.70 22.35 13.71
C ASP A 463 -29.49 22.61 12.79
N ARG A 464 -29.01 23.86 12.84
CA ARG A 464 -27.89 24.41 12.04
C ARG A 464 -26.50 23.86 12.40
N LYS A 465 -26.36 22.57 12.76
CA LYS A 465 -25.05 21.99 13.12
C LYS A 465 -24.77 20.57 12.61
N LEU A 466 -25.68 19.95 11.86
CA LEU A 466 -25.49 18.57 11.38
C LEU A 466 -25.30 18.53 9.86
N TYR A 467 -24.27 17.81 9.43
CA TYR A 467 -23.94 17.55 8.04
C TYR A 467 -25.12 16.90 7.29
N GLN A 468 -25.36 17.31 6.05
CA GLN A 468 -26.39 16.75 5.19
C GLN A 468 -25.72 15.81 4.18
N LEU A 469 -25.92 14.51 4.35
CA LEU A 469 -25.41 13.49 3.43
C LEU A 469 -25.99 13.70 2.04
N SER A 470 -25.17 13.63 0.99
CA SER A 470 -25.67 13.68 -0.38
C SER A 470 -26.24 12.33 -0.81
N ASP A 471 -27.45 12.35 -1.37
CA ASP A 471 -28.13 11.14 -1.85
C ASP A 471 -27.33 10.42 -2.95
N THR A 472 -26.54 11.18 -3.73
CA THR A 472 -25.66 10.64 -4.77
C THR A 472 -24.52 9.79 -4.21
N LEU A 473 -23.87 10.22 -3.12
CA LEU A 473 -22.82 9.45 -2.46
C LEU A 473 -23.39 8.21 -1.78
N LEU A 474 -24.60 8.28 -1.24
CA LEU A 474 -25.26 7.13 -0.61
C LEU A 474 -25.61 6.05 -1.65
N HIS A 475 -26.17 6.46 -2.79
CA HIS A 475 -26.46 5.55 -3.90
C HIS A 475 -25.19 4.95 -4.52
N SER A 476 -24.13 5.75 -4.69
CA SER A 476 -22.85 5.24 -5.20
C SER A 476 -22.23 4.27 -4.20
N PHE A 477 -22.25 4.59 -2.90
CA PHE A 477 -21.80 3.70 -1.83
C PHE A 477 -22.50 2.34 -1.88
N ALA A 478 -23.83 2.32 -1.92
CA ALA A 478 -24.60 1.08 -2.00
C ALA A 478 -24.25 0.21 -3.22
N ARG A 479 -23.96 0.84 -4.37
CA ARG A 479 -23.60 0.14 -5.62
C ARG A 479 -22.23 -0.56 -5.55
N PHE A 480 -21.27 -0.02 -4.82
CA PHE A 480 -19.89 -0.54 -4.74
C PHE A 480 -19.66 -1.45 -3.52
N LEU A 481 -20.72 -1.84 -2.80
CA LEU A 481 -20.63 -2.83 -1.74
C LEU A 481 -20.55 -4.24 -2.31
N ASN A 482 -19.61 -5.01 -1.78
CA ASN A 482 -19.38 -6.41 -2.10
C ASN A 482 -20.00 -7.30 -1.00
N ASP A 483 -20.10 -8.60 -1.29
CA ASP A 483 -20.55 -9.62 -0.34
C ASP A 483 -19.77 -9.62 0.99
N ASP A 484 -18.51 -9.19 0.96
CA ASP A 484 -17.64 -9.11 2.13
C ASP A 484 -17.84 -7.83 2.97
N SER A 485 -18.33 -6.72 2.38
CA SER A 485 -18.51 -5.43 3.10
C SER A 485 -19.92 -5.23 3.65
N ILE A 486 -20.94 -5.82 3.02
CA ILE A 486 -22.32 -5.72 3.53
C ILE A 486 -22.49 -6.19 4.99
N PRO A 487 -21.79 -7.23 5.50
CA PRO A 487 -21.95 -7.64 6.89
C PRO A 487 -21.47 -6.58 7.89
N ILE A 488 -20.52 -5.73 7.50
CA ILE A 488 -20.05 -4.62 8.32
C ILE A 488 -21.17 -3.58 8.47
N VAL A 489 -21.85 -3.23 7.37
CA VAL A 489 -22.99 -2.29 7.39
C VAL A 489 -24.11 -2.83 8.29
N ILE A 490 -24.41 -4.13 8.20
CA ILE A 490 -25.42 -4.80 9.02
C ILE A 490 -25.05 -4.78 10.50
N GLU A 491 -23.79 -5.03 10.85
CA GLU A 491 -23.30 -4.98 12.24
C GLU A 491 -23.56 -3.61 12.87
N TYR A 492 -23.22 -2.52 12.17
CA TYR A 492 -23.53 -1.15 12.64
C TYR A 492 -25.04 -0.88 12.78
N CYS A 493 -25.85 -1.42 11.86
CA CYS A 493 -27.32 -1.27 11.92
C CYS A 493 -27.91 -2.02 13.12
N PHE A 494 -27.45 -3.25 13.33
CA PHE A 494 -27.88 -4.09 14.43
C PHE A 494 -27.48 -3.54 15.81
N ASP A 495 -26.27 -2.97 15.93
CA ASP A 495 -25.86 -2.24 17.13
C ASP A 495 -26.83 -1.12 17.51
N ILE A 496 -27.40 -0.43 16.52
CA ILE A 496 -28.40 0.62 16.73
C ILE A 496 -29.72 0.00 17.20
N TYR A 497 -30.19 -1.07 16.55
CA TYR A 497 -31.42 -1.76 16.95
C TYR A 497 -31.36 -2.35 18.36
N VAL A 498 -30.20 -2.88 18.77
CA VAL A 498 -30.00 -3.36 20.14
C VAL A 498 -30.15 -2.22 21.15
N ARG A 499 -29.56 -1.05 20.87
CA ARG A 499 -29.70 0.14 21.73
C ARG A 499 -31.14 0.63 21.81
N GLN A 500 -31.90 0.51 20.72
CA GLN A 500 -33.31 0.88 20.64
C GLN A 500 -34.26 -0.23 21.16
N ARG A 501 -33.74 -1.42 21.49
CA ARG A 501 -34.50 -2.62 21.88
C ARG A 501 -35.52 -3.10 20.81
N GLU A 502 -35.19 -2.94 19.53
CA GLU A 502 -36.04 -3.35 18.41
C GLU A 502 -35.81 -4.83 18.01
N SER A 503 -36.17 -5.77 18.90
CA SER A 503 -35.94 -7.21 18.69
C SER A 503 -36.70 -7.79 17.48
N THR A 504 -37.84 -7.20 17.13
CA THR A 504 -38.66 -7.64 15.98
C THR A 504 -37.97 -7.38 14.65
N LYS A 505 -37.28 -6.25 14.48
CA LYS A 505 -36.57 -5.92 13.24
C LYS A 505 -35.38 -6.86 13.01
N ILE A 506 -34.60 -7.15 14.05
CA ILE A 506 -33.46 -8.07 14.00
C ILE A 506 -33.92 -9.48 13.58
N ARG A 507 -34.96 -10.02 14.24
CA ARG A 507 -35.49 -11.36 13.93
C ARG A 507 -36.12 -11.43 12.54
N ASN A 508 -36.86 -10.39 12.12
CA ASN A 508 -37.43 -10.31 10.77
C ASN A 508 -36.33 -10.28 9.70
N PHE A 509 -35.26 -9.51 9.92
CA PHE A 509 -34.10 -9.48 9.04
C PHE A 509 -33.44 -10.86 8.93
N PHE A 510 -33.16 -11.50 10.07
CA PHE A 510 -32.58 -12.84 10.11
C PHE A 510 -33.41 -13.84 9.30
N ASN A 511 -34.72 -13.91 9.55
CA ASN A 511 -35.61 -14.83 8.86
C ASN A 511 -35.63 -14.61 7.34
N LYS A 512 -35.50 -13.36 6.88
CA LYS A 512 -35.51 -12.99 5.47
C LYS A 512 -34.17 -13.25 4.76
N HIS A 513 -33.04 -12.98 5.41
CA HIS A 513 -31.73 -12.90 4.74
C HIS A 513 -30.69 -13.93 5.19
N HIS A 514 -30.90 -14.74 6.25
CA HIS A 514 -29.87 -15.67 6.77
C HIS A 514 -29.30 -16.69 5.76
N LYS A 515 -30.02 -16.97 4.67
CA LYS A 515 -29.60 -17.90 3.60
C LYS A 515 -28.79 -17.26 2.48
N GLU A 516 -28.65 -15.93 2.49
CA GLU A 516 -27.90 -15.20 1.46
C GLU A 516 -26.40 -15.56 1.52
N THR A 517 -25.76 -15.71 0.37
CA THR A 517 -24.37 -16.18 0.27
C THR A 517 -23.39 -15.31 1.02
N SER A 518 -23.62 -13.99 1.03
CA SER A 518 -22.82 -12.98 1.74
C SER A 518 -22.84 -13.19 3.25
N LEU A 519 -23.99 -13.60 3.82
CA LEU A 519 -24.17 -13.80 5.25
C LEU A 519 -23.74 -15.19 5.71
N LEU A 520 -23.89 -16.22 4.87
CA LEU A 520 -23.41 -17.57 5.17
C LEU A 520 -21.90 -17.62 5.43
N ARG A 521 -21.12 -16.76 4.77
CA ARG A 521 -19.66 -16.66 4.90
C ARG A 521 -19.21 -15.70 6.00
N SER A 522 -20.09 -14.84 6.51
CA SER A 522 -19.72 -13.78 7.43
C SER A 522 -19.62 -14.26 8.88
N LEU A 523 -18.41 -14.23 9.44
CA LEU A 523 -18.18 -14.55 10.86
C LEU A 523 -18.83 -13.52 11.80
N SER A 524 -18.74 -12.23 11.46
CA SER A 524 -19.28 -11.16 12.32
C SER A 524 -20.79 -11.25 12.46
N PHE A 525 -21.50 -11.58 11.38
CA PHE A 525 -22.95 -11.76 11.39
C PHE A 525 -23.39 -12.91 12.31
N TRP A 526 -22.81 -14.10 12.15
CA TRP A 526 -23.17 -15.26 13.00
C TRP A 526 -22.78 -15.05 14.45
N LYS A 527 -21.62 -14.42 14.71
CA LYS A 527 -21.19 -14.03 16.05
C LYS A 527 -22.21 -13.10 16.70
N PHE A 528 -22.61 -12.04 16.00
CA PHE A 528 -23.60 -11.09 16.50
C PHE A 528 -24.92 -11.79 16.84
N MET A 529 -25.47 -12.61 15.95
CA MET A 529 -26.75 -13.29 16.18
C MET A 529 -26.68 -14.27 17.35
N PHE A 530 -25.54 -14.95 17.52
CA PHE A 530 -25.30 -15.86 18.63
C PHE A 530 -25.20 -15.11 19.98
N GLU A 531 -24.44 -14.01 20.04
CA GLU A 531 -24.34 -13.17 21.24
C GLU A 531 -25.67 -12.48 21.56
N TYR A 532 -26.42 -12.05 20.54
CA TYR A 532 -27.72 -11.41 20.71
C TYR A 532 -28.75 -12.34 21.36
N GLU A 533 -28.99 -13.53 20.81
CA GLU A 533 -29.99 -14.45 21.38
C GLU A 533 -29.48 -15.14 22.66
N GLY A 534 -28.16 -15.36 22.80
CA GLY A 534 -27.57 -16.03 23.96
C GLY A 534 -27.35 -15.13 25.17
N VAL A 535 -26.78 -13.95 24.98
CA VAL A 535 -26.36 -13.05 26.08
C VAL A 535 -27.34 -11.91 26.30
N ILE A 536 -27.85 -11.30 25.22
CA ILE A 536 -28.68 -10.08 25.33
C ILE A 536 -30.15 -10.43 25.64
N GLU A 537 -30.76 -11.32 24.85
CA GLU A 537 -32.16 -11.73 25.03
C GLU A 537 -32.32 -12.94 25.96
N ASN A 538 -31.24 -13.70 26.22
CA ASN A 538 -31.23 -14.96 26.97
C ASN A 538 -32.30 -15.97 26.50
N ASN A 539 -32.51 -16.08 25.18
CA ASN A 539 -33.45 -17.03 24.61
C ASN A 539 -32.74 -18.31 24.15
N LEU A 540 -32.64 -19.27 25.08
CA LEU A 540 -31.94 -20.53 24.87
C LEU A 540 -32.56 -21.42 23.77
N SER A 541 -33.84 -21.23 23.44
CA SER A 541 -34.53 -21.96 22.37
C SER A 541 -34.13 -21.47 20.97
N ASN A 542 -34.02 -20.16 20.80
CA ASN A 542 -33.49 -19.54 19.59
C ASN A 542 -32.00 -19.80 19.46
N LEU A 543 -31.24 -19.71 20.56
CA LEU A 543 -29.81 -20.00 20.60
C LEU A 543 -29.52 -21.42 20.09
N LYS A 544 -30.28 -22.42 20.56
CA LYS A 544 -30.18 -23.80 20.07
C LYS A 544 -30.44 -23.91 18.58
N SER A 545 -31.41 -23.16 18.07
CA SER A 545 -31.74 -23.13 16.64
C SER A 545 -30.63 -22.47 15.82
N ILE A 546 -30.02 -21.38 16.32
CA ILE A 546 -28.91 -20.68 15.67
C ILE A 546 -27.64 -21.55 15.68
N GLU A 547 -27.30 -22.22 16.78
CA GLU A 547 -26.17 -23.16 16.83
C GLU A 547 -26.31 -24.25 15.76
N TYR A 548 -27.52 -24.79 15.61
CA TYR A 548 -27.82 -25.80 14.61
C TYR A 548 -27.64 -25.26 13.18
N LEU A 549 -28.12 -24.03 12.92
CA LEU A 549 -27.94 -23.36 11.63
C LEU A 549 -26.47 -23.04 11.33
N ILE A 550 -25.69 -22.57 12.32
CA ILE A 550 -24.26 -22.30 12.18
C ILE A 550 -23.52 -23.57 11.76
N ARG A 551 -23.82 -24.71 12.39
CA ARG A 551 -23.14 -25.98 12.09
C ARG A 551 -23.42 -26.54 10.72
N ILE A 552 -24.65 -26.37 10.22
CA ILE A 552 -25.12 -27.07 9.03
C ILE A 552 -25.18 -26.17 7.79
N GLU A 553 -25.63 -24.92 7.96
CA GLU A 553 -25.91 -24.01 6.84
C GLU A 553 -24.76 -23.03 6.58
N SER A 554 -24.03 -22.60 7.61
CA SER A 554 -22.94 -21.63 7.44
C SER A 554 -21.80 -22.15 6.55
N GLN A 555 -21.02 -21.24 5.95
CA GLN A 555 -19.79 -21.50 5.18
C GLN A 555 -18.51 -21.04 5.92
N LEU A 556 -18.56 -20.91 7.24
CA LEU A 556 -17.44 -20.57 8.12
C LEU A 556 -16.30 -21.61 8.20
N PRO A 557 -15.06 -21.21 8.52
CA PRO A 557 -13.97 -22.14 8.82
C PRO A 557 -14.32 -23.08 9.99
N LYS A 558 -13.78 -24.30 9.98
CA LYS A 558 -14.04 -25.28 11.05
C LYS A 558 -13.66 -24.72 12.43
N SER A 559 -12.51 -24.05 12.55
CA SER A 559 -12.08 -23.44 13.81
C SER A 559 -13.13 -22.51 14.42
N ALA A 560 -13.81 -21.71 13.60
CA ALA A 560 -14.87 -20.82 14.06
C ALA A 560 -16.10 -21.60 14.54
N ILE A 561 -16.45 -22.70 13.87
CA ILE A 561 -17.58 -23.55 14.28
C ILE A 561 -17.26 -24.25 15.60
N ASP A 562 -16.05 -24.78 15.74
CA ASP A 562 -15.60 -25.41 16.98
C ASP A 562 -15.70 -24.42 18.15
N MET A 563 -15.31 -23.15 17.94
CA MET A 563 -15.49 -22.09 18.93
C MET A 563 -16.97 -21.85 19.28
N PHE A 564 -17.89 -21.81 18.30
CA PHE A 564 -19.32 -21.66 18.59
C PHE A 564 -19.90 -22.85 19.37
N VAL A 565 -19.43 -24.06 19.09
CA VAL A 565 -19.83 -25.27 19.82
C VAL A 565 -19.32 -25.21 21.27
N ASP A 566 -18.09 -24.75 21.48
CA ASP A 566 -17.54 -24.52 22.81
C ASP A 566 -18.34 -23.44 23.57
N TRP A 567 -18.60 -22.30 22.94
CA TRP A 567 -19.38 -21.22 23.54
C TRP A 567 -20.81 -21.64 23.88
N TYR A 568 -21.45 -22.41 22.99
CA TYR A 568 -22.78 -22.94 23.26
C TYR A 568 -22.75 -23.88 24.47
N TYR A 569 -21.74 -24.75 24.57
CA TYR A 569 -21.58 -25.63 25.72
C TYR A 569 -21.42 -24.85 27.02
N ASP A 570 -20.60 -23.79 27.03
CA ASP A 570 -20.39 -22.97 28.22
C ASP A 570 -21.69 -22.28 28.66
N ILE A 571 -22.40 -21.63 27.73
CA ILE A 571 -23.69 -20.97 28.00
C ILE A 571 -24.75 -21.99 28.44
N ALA A 572 -24.81 -23.15 27.79
CA ALA A 572 -25.78 -24.19 28.09
C ALA A 572 -25.51 -24.87 29.44
N SER A 573 -24.24 -25.07 29.79
CA SER A 573 -23.84 -25.65 31.07
C SER A 573 -24.15 -24.71 32.24
N ALA A 574 -23.96 -23.39 32.05
CA ALA A 574 -24.32 -22.38 33.05
C ALA A 574 -25.84 -22.30 33.28
N ASN A 575 -26.66 -22.51 32.24
CA ASN A 575 -28.11 -22.36 32.28
C ASN A 575 -28.88 -23.70 32.20
N ILE A 576 -28.30 -24.78 32.74
CA ILE A 576 -28.81 -26.14 32.55
C ILE A 576 -30.25 -26.33 33.06
N SER A 577 -30.63 -25.65 34.14
CA SER A 577 -31.97 -25.72 34.73
C SER A 577 -33.05 -25.22 33.77
N GLU A 578 -32.77 -24.14 33.02
CA GLU A 578 -33.70 -23.55 32.07
C GLU A 578 -33.78 -24.38 30.78
N LEU A 579 -32.65 -24.93 30.32
CA LEU A 579 -32.59 -25.83 29.16
C LEU A 579 -33.35 -27.13 29.39
N LEU A 580 -33.31 -27.69 30.60
CA LEU A 580 -34.08 -28.89 30.94
C LEU A 580 -35.59 -28.64 30.85
N VAL A 581 -36.06 -27.44 31.21
CA VAL A 581 -37.47 -27.06 31.05
C VAL A 581 -37.84 -26.98 29.58
N ILE A 582 -36.99 -26.36 28.76
CA ILE A 582 -37.20 -26.22 27.30
C ILE A 582 -37.22 -27.60 26.60
N ASN A 583 -36.34 -28.51 27.00
CA ASN A 583 -36.21 -29.84 26.41
C ASN A 583 -37.14 -30.90 27.05
N LYS A 584 -38.23 -30.49 27.73
CA LYS A 584 -39.21 -31.39 28.38
C LYS A 584 -38.56 -32.41 29.34
N GLY A 585 -37.57 -31.97 30.11
CA GLY A 585 -36.86 -32.78 31.09
C GLY A 585 -35.75 -33.68 30.52
N ARG A 586 -35.44 -33.60 29.22
CA ARG A 586 -34.31 -34.32 28.63
C ARG A 586 -33.06 -33.43 28.57
N SER A 587 -31.90 -34.01 28.85
CA SER A 587 -30.61 -33.36 28.61
C SER A 587 -30.45 -33.05 27.13
N ASP A 588 -29.78 -31.93 26.83
CA ASP A 588 -29.54 -31.55 25.44
C ASP A 588 -28.50 -32.47 24.78
N ASP A 589 -28.88 -33.18 23.72
CA ASP A 589 -27.99 -34.07 22.97
C ASP A 589 -26.76 -33.33 22.45
N SER A 590 -26.88 -32.03 22.14
CA SER A 590 -25.75 -31.20 21.70
C SER A 590 -24.67 -31.05 22.77
N MET A 591 -25.01 -31.07 24.06
CA MET A 591 -24.01 -31.02 25.15
C MET A 591 -23.29 -32.36 25.33
N ILE A 592 -24.02 -33.47 25.16
CA ILE A 592 -23.45 -34.82 25.31
C ILE A 592 -22.54 -35.16 24.12
N LEU A 593 -22.94 -34.76 22.92
CA LEU A 593 -22.24 -35.08 21.68
C LEU A 593 -21.11 -34.08 21.34
N LYS A 594 -20.77 -33.15 22.22
CA LYS A 594 -19.78 -32.07 21.98
C LYS A 594 -18.49 -32.58 21.34
N GLU A 595 -17.85 -33.57 21.97
CA GLU A 595 -16.56 -34.12 21.49
C GLU A 595 -16.69 -34.78 20.11
N LEU A 596 -17.83 -35.41 19.83
CA LEU A 596 -18.14 -35.98 18.52
C LEU A 596 -18.36 -34.87 17.46
N GLN A 597 -18.94 -33.72 17.86
CA GLN A 597 -19.09 -32.56 16.99
C GLN A 597 -17.75 -31.84 16.71
N LEU A 598 -16.82 -31.82 17.67
CA LEU A 598 -15.47 -31.26 17.47
C LEU A 598 -14.56 -32.19 16.65
N SER A 599 -14.91 -33.47 16.54
CA SER A 599 -14.09 -34.46 15.84
C SER A 599 -13.85 -34.10 14.36
N ASN A 600 -12.63 -34.41 13.88
CA ASN A 600 -12.26 -34.29 12.47
C ASN A 600 -12.82 -35.42 11.59
N SER A 601 -13.39 -36.45 12.20
CA SER A 601 -13.93 -37.59 11.48
C SER A 601 -15.28 -37.23 10.85
N VAL A 602 -15.37 -37.30 9.52
CA VAL A 602 -16.63 -37.14 8.78
C VAL A 602 -17.67 -38.20 9.19
N PHE A 603 -17.22 -39.38 9.65
CA PHE A 603 -18.12 -40.45 10.06
C PHE A 603 -18.83 -40.12 11.39
N TYR A 604 -18.07 -39.64 12.38
CA TYR A 604 -18.58 -39.31 13.72
C TYR A 604 -19.22 -37.91 13.78
N ASN A 605 -18.68 -36.93 13.04
CA ASN A 605 -19.21 -35.58 13.00
C ASN A 605 -20.36 -35.46 11.98
N ALA A 606 -21.57 -35.74 12.46
CA ALA A 606 -22.77 -35.68 11.65
C ALA A 606 -23.05 -34.28 11.06
N SER A 607 -22.74 -33.19 11.78
CA SER A 607 -22.91 -31.83 11.23
C SER A 607 -21.96 -31.55 10.08
N THR A 608 -20.68 -31.93 10.20
CA THR A 608 -19.70 -31.76 9.13
C THR A 608 -20.08 -32.59 7.90
N ARG A 609 -20.58 -33.82 8.09
CA ARG A 609 -21.12 -34.63 6.98
C ARG A 609 -22.27 -33.95 6.25
N LYS A 610 -23.29 -33.48 6.99
CA LYS A 610 -24.44 -32.74 6.44
C LYS A 610 -24.03 -31.50 5.66
N ARG A 611 -23.09 -30.74 6.24
CA ARG A 611 -22.56 -29.52 5.65
C ARG A 611 -21.81 -29.79 4.35
N MET A 612 -20.87 -30.74 4.38
CA MET A 612 -20.07 -31.10 3.22
C MET A 612 -20.92 -31.73 2.10
N ALA A 613 -21.95 -32.51 2.45
CA ALA A 613 -22.90 -33.05 1.48
C ALA A 613 -23.65 -31.93 0.72
N ARG A 614 -23.93 -30.80 1.39
CA ARG A 614 -24.59 -29.63 0.80
C ARG A 614 -23.66 -28.71 0.01
N SER A 615 -22.39 -28.62 0.40
CA SER A 615 -21.44 -27.68 -0.20
C SER A 615 -20.55 -28.29 -1.29
N ASN A 616 -20.39 -29.62 -1.33
CA ASN A 616 -19.47 -30.28 -2.24
C ASN A 616 -20.02 -30.36 -3.66
N TYR A 617 -19.37 -29.65 -4.60
CA TYR A 617 -19.74 -29.61 -6.02
C TYR A 617 -19.84 -30.99 -6.67
N ARG A 618 -19.01 -31.97 -6.28
CA ARG A 618 -19.07 -33.33 -6.82
C ARG A 618 -20.30 -34.10 -6.37
N VAL A 619 -20.90 -33.69 -5.25
CA VAL A 619 -22.18 -34.19 -4.75
C VAL A 619 -23.35 -33.45 -5.45
N LEU A 620 -23.19 -32.18 -5.78
CA LEU A 620 -24.21 -31.38 -6.47
C LEU A 620 -24.34 -31.68 -7.98
N ASP A 621 -23.24 -31.92 -8.69
CA ASP A 621 -23.21 -32.02 -10.16
C ASP A 621 -23.57 -33.41 -10.75
N SER A 622 -23.86 -34.44 -9.94
CA SER A 622 -24.20 -35.76 -10.51
C SER A 622 -25.69 -35.88 -10.77
N PRO A 623 -26.09 -36.39 -11.95
CA PRO A 623 -27.47 -36.45 -12.40
C PRO A 623 -28.35 -37.53 -11.72
N ARG A 624 -27.87 -38.21 -10.67
CA ARG A 624 -28.65 -39.24 -9.96
C ARG A 624 -29.40 -38.62 -8.79
N TYR A 625 -30.71 -38.43 -8.96
CA TYR A 625 -31.61 -37.72 -8.04
C TYR A 625 -32.20 -38.58 -6.90
N GLU A 626 -31.79 -39.86 -6.73
CA GLU A 626 -32.53 -40.81 -5.89
C GLU A 626 -31.84 -41.24 -4.57
N GLU A 627 -30.58 -40.86 -4.31
CA GLU A 627 -29.83 -41.26 -3.09
C GLU A 627 -29.66 -40.10 -2.09
N ASP A 628 -29.64 -40.41 -0.78
CA ASP A 628 -29.42 -39.43 0.29
C ASP A 628 -28.05 -38.72 0.12
N PRO A 629 -28.01 -37.38 0.01
CA PRO A 629 -26.76 -36.64 -0.23
C PRO A 629 -25.66 -36.89 0.82
N GLU A 630 -26.03 -37.23 2.06
CA GLU A 630 -25.05 -37.59 3.10
C GLU A 630 -24.34 -38.92 2.80
N GLN A 631 -25.09 -39.94 2.38
CA GLN A 631 -24.57 -41.25 2.04
C GLN A 631 -23.64 -41.15 0.83
N ARG A 632 -24.02 -40.35 -0.15
CA ARG A 632 -23.19 -40.10 -1.33
C ARG A 632 -21.87 -39.40 -1.02
N TYR A 633 -21.87 -38.48 -0.06
CA TYR A 633 -20.62 -37.86 0.41
C TYR A 633 -19.72 -38.88 1.12
N LEU A 634 -20.30 -39.75 1.96
CA LEU A 634 -19.57 -40.85 2.58
C LEU A 634 -19.00 -41.83 1.55
N ASP A 635 -19.76 -42.17 0.52
CA ASP A 635 -19.30 -43.02 -0.58
C ASP A 635 -18.13 -42.37 -1.31
N LEU A 636 -18.18 -41.06 -1.56
CA LEU A 636 -17.08 -40.31 -2.16
C LEU A 636 -15.82 -40.34 -1.27
N CYS A 637 -15.98 -40.18 0.04
CA CYS A 637 -14.87 -40.31 1.00
C CYS A 637 -14.32 -41.75 1.04
N SER A 638 -15.18 -42.77 0.95
CA SER A 638 -14.79 -44.18 0.97
C SER A 638 -13.90 -44.56 -0.22
N LYS A 639 -14.14 -43.96 -1.40
CA LYS A 639 -13.31 -44.15 -2.60
C LYS A 639 -11.87 -43.66 -2.46
N GLN A 640 -11.59 -42.82 -1.46
CA GLN A 640 -10.25 -42.31 -1.16
C GLN A 640 -9.69 -42.85 0.15
N ALA A 641 -10.41 -43.76 0.81
CA ALA A 641 -9.97 -44.33 2.07
C ALA A 641 -8.66 -45.12 1.85
N GLY A 642 -7.64 -44.82 2.67
CA GLY A 642 -6.30 -45.41 2.55
C GLY A 642 -5.34 -44.70 1.60
N HIS A 643 -5.84 -43.95 0.61
CA HIS A 643 -5.04 -43.20 -0.37
C HIS A 643 -5.64 -41.81 -0.65
N PRO A 644 -5.30 -40.78 0.16
CA PRO A 644 -5.80 -39.43 -0.04
C PRO A 644 -5.56 -38.92 -1.47
N ALA A 645 -6.54 -38.21 -2.02
CA ALA A 645 -6.54 -37.66 -3.38
C ALA A 645 -6.59 -38.67 -4.54
N VAL A 646 -6.51 -39.98 -4.28
CA VAL A 646 -6.71 -41.04 -5.29
C VAL A 646 -8.13 -41.58 -5.18
N PHE A 647 -8.92 -41.43 -6.25
CA PHE A 647 -10.26 -42.00 -6.30
C PHE A 647 -10.18 -43.40 -6.87
N VAL A 648 -10.42 -44.40 -6.03
CA VAL A 648 -10.58 -45.80 -6.42
C VAL A 648 -12.08 -46.04 -6.62
N ASP A 649 -12.50 -46.28 -7.86
CA ASP A 649 -13.93 -46.37 -8.19
C ASP A 649 -14.63 -47.59 -7.60
N ALA A 650 -13.87 -48.65 -7.29
CA ALA A 650 -14.35 -49.78 -6.50
C ALA A 650 -13.15 -50.50 -5.86
N ASN A 651 -13.19 -50.67 -4.54
CA ASN A 651 -12.38 -51.69 -3.88
C ASN A 651 -13.05 -53.05 -4.13
N PRO A 652 -12.30 -54.11 -4.49
CA PRO A 652 -12.88 -55.44 -4.66
C PRO A 652 -13.34 -55.95 -3.29
N GLU A 653 -14.65 -56.17 -3.15
CA GLU A 653 -15.26 -56.63 -1.90
C GLU A 653 -16.06 -57.90 -2.12
N ILE A 654 -16.03 -58.77 -1.10
CA ILE A 654 -16.90 -59.96 -1.03
C ILE A 654 -18.23 -59.52 -0.42
N THR A 655 -19.29 -59.48 -1.22
CA THR A 655 -20.60 -58.96 -0.80
C THR A 655 -21.29 -59.84 0.24
N ASN A 656 -20.94 -61.12 0.31
CA ASN A 656 -21.41 -62.08 1.30
C ASN A 656 -20.29 -62.54 2.25
N SER A 657 -19.46 -61.60 2.70
CA SER A 657 -18.38 -61.88 3.65
C SER A 657 -18.90 -62.45 4.98
N PHE A 658 -18.32 -63.58 5.40
CA PHE A 658 -18.61 -64.21 6.70
C PHE A 658 -18.08 -63.43 7.90
N LEU A 659 -17.14 -62.50 7.68
CA LEU A 659 -16.41 -61.81 8.75
C LEU A 659 -17.20 -60.66 9.39
N ASN A 660 -18.02 -59.94 8.60
CA ASN A 660 -18.75 -58.76 9.09
C ASN A 660 -20.23 -59.04 9.40
N GLY A 661 -20.75 -60.18 8.96
CA GLY A 661 -22.18 -60.44 8.86
C GLY A 661 -22.81 -61.13 10.07
N GLY A 662 -22.26 -61.03 11.29
CA GLY A 662 -22.95 -61.36 12.55
C GLY A 662 -23.67 -62.71 12.66
N LYS A 663 -23.45 -63.65 11.72
CA LYS A 663 -24.06 -64.97 11.74
C LYS A 663 -23.21 -65.83 12.67
N GLN A 664 -23.46 -65.67 13.96
CA GLN A 664 -22.99 -66.62 14.96
C GLN A 664 -23.44 -68.00 14.52
N ILE A 665 -22.47 -68.89 14.29
CA ILE A 665 -22.74 -70.28 13.97
C ILE A 665 -23.20 -70.92 15.29
N ASP A 666 -24.48 -71.27 15.36
CA ASP A 666 -25.05 -71.95 16.52
C ASP A 666 -24.48 -73.38 16.58
N LEU A 667 -23.45 -73.57 17.40
CA LEU A 667 -22.70 -74.82 17.56
C LEU A 667 -23.55 -75.97 18.13
N THR A 668 -24.79 -75.70 18.54
CA THR A 668 -25.72 -76.69 19.13
C THR A 668 -26.54 -77.45 18.09
N LYS A 669 -26.52 -77.04 16.81
CA LYS A 669 -27.25 -77.72 15.73
C LYS A 669 -26.35 -78.71 14.99
N ASN A 670 -26.78 -79.97 14.92
CA ASN A 670 -26.05 -81.07 14.25
C ASN A 670 -25.85 -80.91 12.73
N THR A 671 -26.50 -79.92 12.11
CA THR A 671 -26.33 -79.58 10.69
C THR A 671 -26.11 -78.08 10.54
N THR A 672 -24.85 -77.66 10.39
CA THR A 672 -24.52 -76.30 9.97
C THR A 672 -24.79 -76.14 8.47
N PRO A 673 -25.63 -75.20 8.03
CA PRO A 673 -25.88 -74.99 6.61
C PRO A 673 -24.58 -74.57 5.90
N VAL A 674 -24.31 -75.18 4.74
CA VAL A 674 -23.10 -74.87 3.97
C VAL A 674 -23.13 -73.39 3.57
N PRO A 675 -22.05 -72.64 3.85
CA PRO A 675 -21.96 -71.24 3.46
C PRO A 675 -22.14 -71.08 1.93
N PRO A 676 -22.95 -70.11 1.46
CA PRO A 676 -23.03 -69.83 0.03
C PRO A 676 -21.67 -69.40 -0.52
N LEU A 677 -21.39 -69.74 -1.78
CA LEU A 677 -20.16 -69.35 -2.46
C LEU A 677 -19.96 -67.83 -2.45
N PRO A 678 -18.72 -67.33 -2.35
CA PRO A 678 -18.45 -65.91 -2.28
C PRO A 678 -18.91 -65.20 -3.57
N THR A 679 -19.67 -64.13 -3.40
CA THR A 679 -20.08 -63.21 -4.46
C THR A 679 -19.23 -61.96 -4.37
N PHE A 680 -18.72 -61.50 -5.52
CA PHE A 680 -17.76 -60.41 -5.58
C PHE A 680 -18.35 -59.16 -6.23
N LYS A 681 -17.92 -57.98 -5.77
CA LYS A 681 -18.24 -56.68 -6.35
C LYS A 681 -16.95 -55.92 -6.62
N GLY A 682 -16.86 -55.25 -7.77
CA GLY A 682 -15.73 -54.35 -8.09
C GLY A 682 -14.46 -55.00 -8.62
N VAL A 683 -14.43 -56.32 -8.84
CA VAL A 683 -13.25 -57.07 -9.30
C VAL A 683 -12.73 -56.60 -10.67
N GLU A 684 -13.63 -56.16 -11.56
CA GLU A 684 -13.27 -55.67 -12.90
C GLU A 684 -12.47 -54.35 -12.87
N LYS A 685 -12.55 -53.60 -11.76
CA LYS A 685 -11.96 -52.26 -11.64
C LYS A 685 -10.67 -52.22 -10.84
N VAL A 686 -10.13 -53.38 -10.46
CA VAL A 686 -8.92 -53.50 -9.62
C VAL A 686 -7.68 -52.86 -10.25
N GLN A 687 -7.57 -52.88 -11.58
CA GLN A 687 -6.47 -52.23 -12.32
C GLN A 687 -6.83 -50.81 -12.80
N ALA A 688 -8.09 -50.39 -12.68
CA ALA A 688 -8.56 -49.11 -13.16
C ALA A 688 -8.32 -48.01 -12.10
N LEU A 689 -7.06 -47.64 -11.90
CA LEU A 689 -6.75 -46.37 -11.25
C LEU A 689 -7.26 -45.24 -12.15
N ALA A 690 -8.18 -44.42 -11.65
CA ALA A 690 -8.70 -43.28 -12.40
C ALA A 690 -7.54 -42.32 -12.74
N LYS A 691 -7.07 -42.37 -14.00
CA LYS A 691 -6.10 -41.38 -14.53
C LYS A 691 -6.70 -39.98 -14.31
N ARG A 692 -5.89 -39.07 -13.76
CA ARG A 692 -6.21 -37.63 -13.64
C ARG A 692 -6.75 -37.12 -14.99
N LYS A 693 -8.07 -36.95 -15.12
CA LYS A 693 -8.59 -36.01 -16.12
C LYS A 693 -8.19 -34.63 -15.61
N SER A 694 -7.24 -34.00 -16.28
CA SER A 694 -6.86 -32.61 -16.05
C SER A 694 -8.12 -31.74 -16.15
N HIS A 695 -8.51 -31.14 -15.04
CA HIS A 695 -9.66 -30.25 -15.03
C HIS A 695 -9.15 -28.87 -15.44
N LYS A 696 -9.53 -28.42 -16.65
CA LYS A 696 -9.47 -27.00 -16.99
C LYS A 696 -10.52 -26.29 -16.12
N PRO A 697 -10.16 -25.30 -15.29
CA PRO A 697 -11.15 -24.52 -14.56
C PRO A 697 -12.03 -23.78 -15.58
N ARG A 698 -13.34 -24.00 -15.50
CA ARG A 698 -14.32 -23.18 -16.21
C ARG A 698 -14.26 -21.80 -15.58
N THR A 699 -13.79 -20.81 -16.34
CA THR A 699 -14.00 -19.40 -16.01
C THR A 699 -15.51 -19.18 -15.84
N SER A 700 -15.93 -18.83 -14.63
CA SER A 700 -17.27 -18.34 -14.40
C SER A 700 -17.42 -17.04 -15.19
N ARG A 701 -18.21 -17.07 -16.27
CA ARG A 701 -18.90 -15.87 -16.72
C ARG A 701 -19.89 -15.51 -15.62
N SER A 702 -19.55 -14.51 -14.83
CA SER A 702 -20.49 -13.59 -14.20
C SER A 702 -20.24 -12.23 -14.82
#